data_AF-A0A927CCV2-F1
#
_entry.id   AF-A0A927CCV2-F1
#
_cell.length_a   1.000
_cell.length_b   1.000
_cell.length_c   1.000
_cell.angle_alpha   90.00
_cell.angle_beta   90.00
_cell.angle_gamma   90.00
#
_symmetry.space_group_name_H-M   'P 1'
#
loop_
_entity.id
_entity.type
_entity.pdbx_description
1 polymer ?
#
loop_
_entity_poly.entity_id
_entity_poly.type
_entity_poly.pdbx_seq_one_letter_code
_entity_poly.pdbx_strand_id
1 'polypeptide(L)'
;MSEEKKVHANHESVKERAYESGSISRRKLLASIGIAGAAIAAPSILNAGLNQTVSAMGGRIDPGAHVTTVAELASGVFPAGTKLALSDRSMGAFDVSTGGTPNGFDVLDAGNGNTAVLKDKTIAEHFGAVSGSVSDYTNIFAYLQDSGLKIKFKPGGTYKTTQPINLSNGTHFYGENTTILCDHSLIIGTISSDCHIGGFIIDGADKDHAIPFTIATPSSNVSIGDMEWRNFHGVTAFQTYPLYVPMYGVDGFTIGNQKFYNITQDDNGAVTGKGFVGGLYLVGFNAHVPYGKSHGTIGDIHGENIKTVDGGLGAVQDSDLIRGYAETSTTEKFNVTIGNVTARNVAKRVVKAASFGGITVGNVTAFNDDPTLPMHAVVECLGTADGWTFGDIKGVGYGSRICWMKGANNQAGNIFDGFGSQAVFFGGPGETSLNCTVGDILGIGKFPTGSPQGIGVSFYNADGCCCGSITGKFAIAVNTNAQNSGRGSVGAVFNNGRVNLQYGAISISKISADIQSTPPAGAHYILGGGAEIVQADIVTDGRITMSVVGDVVDVDLGKTKIRRASAANGVESSHAVFTTTSATGGILRGNLEIEVNSVVSGTPSGTSGRSLVYLTGLKVEDLDVSVHVTATTRGATGYGIYMNNVDGQANRIAHKGNYGTGGVGMNISGGLTITKAEQLVDGSTLTLGANTAVFLVEKRSTTTLSGGANIPTAIDTTRV
;
A
#
# COMPACT_ATOMS: atom_id res chain seq x y z
N MET A 1 -52.55 -22.02 -8.47
CA MET A 1 -51.99 -22.28 -7.13
C MET A 1 -50.83 -21.31 -6.95
N SER A 2 -51.18 -20.05 -6.64
CA SER A 2 -51.23 -19.47 -5.28
C SER A 2 -49.82 -19.32 -4.71
N GLU A 3 -49.22 -18.14 -4.89
CA GLU A 3 -49.16 -17.12 -3.83
C GLU A 3 -48.55 -17.69 -2.54
N GLU A 4 -47.24 -17.53 -2.38
CA GLU A 4 -46.60 -17.23 -1.10
C GLU A 4 -45.09 -17.05 -1.30
N LYS A 5 -44.66 -15.78 -1.33
CA LYS A 5 -43.40 -15.24 -0.76
C LYS A 5 -43.16 -13.82 -1.31
N LYS A 6 -44.04 -12.91 -0.88
CA LYS A 6 -43.67 -11.53 -0.59
C LYS A 6 -43.16 -11.53 0.85
N VAL A 7 -41.96 -11.00 1.07
CA VAL A 7 -41.44 -10.32 2.28
C VAL A 7 -39.91 -10.42 2.18
N HIS A 8 -39.25 -9.26 2.27
CA HIS A 8 -37.80 -8.98 2.12
C HIS A 8 -37.33 -8.52 0.73
N ALA A 9 -37.85 -7.35 0.32
CA ALA A 9 -37.10 -6.41 -0.51
C ALA A 9 -37.53 -5.00 -0.08
N ASN A 10 -36.73 -4.38 0.78
CA ASN A 10 -36.71 -2.94 1.05
C ASN A 10 -35.64 -2.67 2.13
N HIS A 11 -34.40 -2.53 1.71
CA HIS A 11 -33.40 -1.65 2.34
C HIS A 11 -32.19 -1.62 1.39
N GLU A 12 -31.61 -0.42 1.22
CA GLU A 12 -30.47 -0.09 0.35
C GLU A 12 -30.78 0.34 -1.09
N SER A 13 -31.44 1.49 -1.23
CA SER A 13 -31.30 2.32 -2.43
C SER A 13 -31.57 3.81 -2.16
N VAL A 14 -30.92 4.41 -1.16
CA VAL A 14 -30.84 5.88 -1.03
C VAL A 14 -29.55 6.25 -0.30
N LYS A 15 -28.45 6.53 -1.02
CA LYS A 15 -27.35 7.43 -0.57
C LYS A 15 -26.25 7.61 -1.62
N GLU A 16 -26.61 7.93 -2.86
CA GLU A 16 -25.66 8.52 -3.82
C GLU A 16 -26.39 9.57 -4.66
N ARG A 17 -26.22 10.85 -4.26
CA ARG A 17 -26.31 12.08 -5.05
C ARG A 17 -26.52 13.28 -4.11
N ALA A 18 -25.43 13.93 -3.72
CA ALA A 18 -25.34 15.36 -3.44
C ALA A 18 -23.93 15.70 -2.95
N TYR A 19 -22.98 15.87 -3.86
CA TYR A 19 -21.74 16.59 -3.59
C TYR A 19 -21.45 17.50 -4.78
N GLU A 20 -22.31 18.50 -4.97
CA GLU A 20 -22.02 19.65 -5.83
C GLU A 20 -22.53 20.94 -5.15
N SER A 21 -21.60 21.89 -5.06
CA SER A 21 -21.81 23.33 -4.84
C SER A 21 -22.31 23.80 -3.47
N GLY A 22 -21.50 24.63 -2.82
CA GLY A 22 -21.89 25.29 -1.57
C GLY A 22 -20.83 26.23 -0.99
N SER A 23 -20.16 27.02 -1.83
CA SER A 23 -19.34 28.16 -1.38
C SER A 23 -20.26 29.30 -0.94
N ILE A 24 -20.45 29.49 0.38
CA ILE A 24 -21.04 30.74 0.91
C ILE A 24 -20.13 31.32 2.00
N SER A 25 -19.61 32.49 1.64
CA SER A 25 -18.83 33.46 2.38
C SER A 25 -19.38 33.78 3.78
N ARG A 26 -18.52 33.67 4.80
CA ARG A 26 -18.71 34.21 6.16
C ARG A 26 -18.57 35.74 6.20
N ARG A 27 -19.51 36.47 5.59
CA ARG A 27 -19.74 37.89 5.88
C ARG A 27 -21.23 38.20 5.83
N LYS A 28 -21.87 38.17 7.00
CA LYS A 28 -23.06 38.94 7.44
C LYS A 28 -23.81 38.14 8.50
N LEU A 29 -23.33 38.21 9.74
CA LEU A 29 -24.13 37.89 10.92
C LEU A 29 -23.87 38.94 12.01
N LEU A 30 -24.09 40.20 11.64
CA LEU A 30 -24.16 41.36 12.52
C LEU A 30 -25.16 42.33 11.89
N ALA A 31 -26.44 42.18 12.25
CA ALA A 31 -27.48 43.23 12.22
C ALA A 31 -28.86 42.57 12.25
N SER A 32 -29.39 42.30 13.45
CA SER A 32 -30.83 42.32 13.74
C SER A 32 -31.05 41.86 15.18
N ILE A 33 -31.17 42.81 16.10
CA ILE A 33 -32.22 42.89 17.12
C ILE A 33 -32.11 44.33 17.65
N GLY A 34 -33.02 45.18 17.16
CA GLY A 34 -33.29 46.46 17.78
C GLY A 34 -34.29 46.25 18.91
N ILE A 35 -33.99 46.79 20.08
CA ILE A 35 -35.00 47.16 21.07
C ILE A 35 -34.68 48.59 21.51
N ALA A 36 -35.71 49.42 21.38
CA ALA A 36 -35.75 50.84 21.66
C ALA A 36 -35.49 51.16 23.14
N GLY A 37 -34.97 52.37 23.38
CA GLY A 37 -34.52 52.81 24.69
C GLY A 37 -35.61 53.28 25.66
N ALA A 38 -35.15 53.49 26.89
CA ALA A 38 -35.70 54.42 27.86
C ALA A 38 -34.55 54.95 28.71
N ALA A 39 -34.41 56.27 28.75
CA ALA A 39 -33.48 56.99 29.59
C ALA A 39 -34.05 57.15 31.00
N ILE A 40 -33.30 56.79 32.04
CA ILE A 40 -33.51 57.26 33.42
C ILE A 40 -32.13 57.52 34.06
N ALA A 41 -32.06 58.64 34.78
CA ALA A 41 -30.89 59.29 35.33
C ALA A 41 -30.10 58.49 36.40
N ALA A 42 -28.84 58.90 36.59
CA ALA A 42 -27.96 58.47 37.68
C ALA A 42 -28.57 58.76 39.07
N PRO A 43 -28.23 57.95 40.09
CA PRO A 43 -27.14 58.40 40.98
C PRO A 43 -26.18 57.29 41.45
N SER A 44 -25.01 57.73 41.91
CA SER A 44 -24.00 57.01 42.70
C SER A 44 -24.57 56.21 43.89
N ILE A 45 -23.98 55.05 44.21
CA ILE A 45 -23.64 54.56 45.56
C ILE A 45 -22.99 53.16 45.50
N LEU A 46 -21.86 53.03 46.21
CA LEU A 46 -21.18 51.88 46.84
C LEU A 46 -21.38 50.43 46.33
N ASN A 47 -20.25 49.83 45.94
CA ASN A 47 -19.58 48.71 46.62
C ASN A 47 -20.45 47.54 47.15
N ALA A 48 -20.49 46.42 46.42
CA ALA A 48 -20.39 45.05 46.94
C ALA A 48 -20.60 44.02 45.81
N GLY A 49 -19.76 42.99 45.76
CA GLY A 49 -20.11 41.72 45.12
C GLY A 49 -19.37 41.38 43.85
N LEU A 50 -18.09 41.02 43.99
CA LEU A 50 -17.43 40.09 43.10
C LEU A 50 -18.35 38.88 42.84
N ASN A 51 -18.60 38.62 41.56
CA ASN A 51 -18.67 37.27 41.00
C ASN A 51 -18.38 37.38 39.51
N GLN A 52 -17.11 37.65 39.20
CA GLN A 52 -16.57 37.35 37.90
C GLN A 52 -16.54 35.83 37.73
N THR A 53 -17.03 35.39 36.57
CA THR A 53 -16.95 34.05 36.03
C THR A 53 -15.48 33.60 35.98
N VAL A 54 -15.03 32.84 36.97
CA VAL A 54 -13.69 32.23 36.97
C VAL A 54 -13.70 30.97 36.10
N SER A 55 -13.01 31.13 34.97
CA SER A 55 -12.28 30.17 34.13
C SER A 55 -12.34 28.67 34.43
N ALA A 56 -12.48 27.89 33.36
CA ALA A 56 -12.57 26.42 33.28
C ALA A 56 -11.33 25.62 33.78
N MET A 57 -10.40 26.22 34.54
CA MET A 57 -9.29 25.53 35.21
C MET A 57 -9.13 25.93 36.69
N GLY A 58 -10.16 26.51 37.30
CA GLY A 58 -10.09 27.07 38.65
C GLY A 58 -9.66 26.05 39.71
N GLY A 59 -8.41 26.14 40.14
CA GLY A 59 -7.98 25.60 41.43
C GLY A 59 -8.90 26.15 42.53
N ARG A 60 -9.34 25.28 43.44
CA ARG A 60 -10.17 25.68 44.57
C ARG A 60 -9.36 26.62 45.45
N ILE A 61 -9.65 27.92 45.37
CA ILE A 61 -9.02 28.93 46.23
C ILE A 61 -9.39 28.59 47.67
N ASP A 62 -8.40 28.46 48.55
CA ASP A 62 -8.64 28.33 49.98
C ASP A 62 -9.42 29.55 50.46
N PRO A 63 -10.60 29.39 51.12
CA PRO A 63 -11.34 30.50 51.67
C PRO A 63 -10.48 31.23 52.71
N GLY A 64 -9.85 32.34 52.31
CA GLY A 64 -8.88 33.09 53.11
C GLY A 64 -7.51 33.35 52.48
N ALA A 65 -7.24 32.86 51.26
CA ALA A 65 -5.99 33.19 50.56
C ALA A 65 -5.97 34.66 50.10
N HIS A 66 -4.86 35.37 50.34
CA HIS A 66 -4.65 36.71 49.80
C HIS A 66 -4.32 36.61 48.30
N VAL A 67 -5.08 37.33 47.47
CA VAL A 67 -4.79 37.43 46.03
C VAL A 67 -3.73 38.52 45.83
N THR A 68 -2.61 38.17 45.22
CA THR A 68 -1.47 39.07 45.00
C THR A 68 -0.75 38.75 43.68
N THR A 69 0.45 39.27 43.47
CA THR A 69 1.31 39.03 42.29
C THR A 69 2.70 38.60 42.75
N VAL A 70 3.52 38.02 41.86
CA VAL A 70 4.92 37.70 42.18
C VAL A 70 5.70 38.95 42.60
N ALA A 71 5.45 40.09 41.96
CA ALA A 71 6.11 41.35 42.26
C ALA A 71 5.76 41.88 43.66
N GLU A 72 4.49 41.79 44.06
CA GLU A 72 4.05 42.20 45.40
C GLU A 72 4.48 41.19 46.48
N LEU A 73 4.51 39.89 46.16
CA LEU A 73 5.04 38.86 47.05
C LEU A 73 6.50 39.11 47.44
N ALA A 74 7.35 39.49 46.49
CA ALA A 74 8.76 39.78 46.72
C ALA A 74 9.01 40.98 47.66
N SER A 75 7.99 41.80 47.95
CA SER A 75 8.13 42.97 48.84
C SER A 75 8.27 42.62 50.33
N GLY A 76 8.06 41.38 50.75
CA GLY A 76 8.23 40.98 52.16
C GLY A 76 7.00 41.20 53.05
N VAL A 77 5.86 41.61 52.48
CA VAL A 77 4.66 42.03 53.24
C VAL A 77 3.92 40.83 53.87
N PHE A 78 4.11 39.62 53.34
CA PHE A 78 3.38 38.44 53.80
C PHE A 78 4.19 37.62 54.82
N PRO A 79 3.73 37.49 56.08
CA PRO A 79 4.43 36.69 57.08
C PRO A 79 4.34 35.18 56.78
N ALA A 80 5.26 34.39 57.35
CA ALA A 80 5.18 32.93 57.31
C ALA A 80 3.82 32.42 57.85
N GLY A 81 3.30 31.38 57.21
CA GLY A 81 1.96 30.84 57.46
C GLY A 81 0.85 31.47 56.59
N THR A 82 1.15 32.55 55.85
CA THR A 82 0.19 33.15 54.93
C THR A 82 -0.09 32.22 53.75
N LYS A 83 -1.38 32.09 53.39
CA LYS A 83 -1.84 31.44 52.17
C LYS A 83 -2.08 32.48 51.09
N LEU A 84 -1.49 32.27 49.92
CA LEU A 84 -1.53 33.20 48.80
C LEU A 84 -2.13 32.55 47.56
N ALA A 85 -2.79 33.36 46.74
CA ALA A 85 -3.13 33.02 45.36
C ALA A 85 -2.51 34.08 44.44
N LEU A 86 -1.64 33.66 43.53
CA LEU A 86 -0.94 34.59 42.65
C LEU A 86 -1.68 34.77 41.32
N SER A 87 -2.23 35.96 41.10
CA SER A 87 -3.05 36.30 39.93
C SER A 87 -2.29 36.26 38.60
N ASP A 88 -1.00 36.57 38.62
CA ASP A 88 -0.06 36.46 37.49
C ASP A 88 0.49 35.03 37.31
N ARG A 89 0.08 34.08 38.15
CA ARG A 89 0.33 32.64 38.03
C ARG A 89 -0.97 31.85 37.91
N SER A 90 -1.94 32.40 37.19
CA SER A 90 -3.26 31.79 36.97
C SER A 90 -3.99 31.38 38.26
N MET A 91 -3.84 32.18 39.32
CA MET A 91 -4.40 31.91 40.66
C MET A 91 -3.80 30.70 41.37
N GLY A 92 -2.56 30.31 41.03
CA GLY A 92 -1.83 29.24 41.72
C GLY A 92 -1.71 29.53 43.21
N ALA A 93 -1.92 28.49 44.04
CA ALA A 93 -1.92 28.59 45.49
C ALA A 93 -0.51 28.35 46.08
N PHE A 94 -0.06 29.23 46.96
CA PHE A 94 1.24 29.18 47.61
C PHE A 94 1.13 29.31 49.13
N ASP A 95 1.98 28.60 49.87
CA ASP A 95 2.16 28.79 51.31
C ASP A 95 3.48 29.52 51.58
N VAL A 96 3.44 30.58 52.38
CA VAL A 96 4.64 31.29 52.82
C VAL A 96 5.25 30.58 54.02
N SER A 97 6.57 30.36 53.99
CA SER A 97 7.34 29.74 55.06
C SER A 97 8.66 30.47 55.28
N THR A 98 9.27 30.31 56.46
CA THR A 98 10.58 30.90 56.76
C THR A 98 11.70 30.06 56.17
N GLY A 99 12.68 30.70 55.53
CA GLY A 99 13.80 30.04 54.87
C GLY A 99 13.44 29.45 53.50
N GLY A 100 14.32 28.59 52.97
CA GLY A 100 14.24 28.06 51.61
C GLY A 100 15.07 28.88 50.60
N THR A 101 15.33 28.28 49.43
CA THR A 101 16.05 28.95 48.35
C THR A 101 15.08 29.22 47.20
N PRO A 102 14.75 30.49 46.91
CA PRO A 102 13.95 30.83 45.74
C PRO A 102 14.58 30.30 44.47
N ASN A 103 13.76 29.69 43.61
CA ASN A 103 14.15 29.27 42.26
C ASN A 103 13.37 30.00 41.16
N GLY A 104 12.42 30.86 41.53
CA GLY A 104 11.64 31.69 40.58
C GLY A 104 10.46 30.96 39.92
N PHE A 105 10.26 29.68 40.22
CA PHE A 105 9.19 28.84 39.66
C PHE A 105 8.23 28.40 40.76
N ASP A 106 8.51 27.29 41.44
CA ASP A 106 7.66 26.73 42.50
C ASP A 106 8.07 27.14 43.91
N VAL A 107 9.24 27.76 44.06
CA VAL A 107 9.69 28.43 45.28
C VAL A 107 10.03 29.87 44.92
N LEU A 108 9.20 30.80 45.38
CA LEU A 108 9.34 32.22 45.10
C LEU A 108 9.89 32.95 46.32
N ASP A 109 10.67 34.01 46.10
CA ASP A 109 11.09 34.90 47.17
C ASP A 109 9.86 35.65 47.70
N ALA A 110 9.60 35.52 49.00
CA ALA A 110 8.51 36.20 49.69
C ALA A 110 9.01 37.36 50.57
N GLY A 111 10.27 37.77 50.39
CA GLY A 111 10.96 38.83 51.13
C GLY A 111 11.23 38.47 52.60
N ASN A 112 12.05 39.28 53.28
CA ASN A 112 12.39 39.11 54.71
C ASN A 112 12.93 37.70 55.08
N GLY A 113 13.56 37.00 54.13
CA GLY A 113 14.06 35.63 54.33
C GLY A 113 12.97 34.55 54.31
N ASN A 114 11.75 34.89 53.87
CA ASN A 114 10.67 33.93 53.64
C ASN A 114 10.63 33.47 52.18
N THR A 115 10.06 32.29 51.94
CA THR A 115 9.73 31.81 50.60
C THR A 115 8.27 31.42 50.50
N ALA A 116 7.68 31.56 49.31
CA ALA A 116 6.36 31.04 49.00
C ALA A 116 6.48 29.78 48.15
N VAL A 117 5.88 28.68 48.59
CA VAL A 117 5.99 27.36 47.95
C VAL A 117 4.68 26.98 47.28
N LEU A 118 4.73 26.69 45.99
CA LEU A 118 3.59 26.27 45.17
C LEU A 118 3.01 24.95 45.69
N LYS A 119 1.69 24.92 45.91
CA LYS A 119 0.96 23.73 46.35
C LYS A 119 0.65 22.77 45.22
N ASP A 120 -0.01 23.29 44.19
CA ASP A 120 -0.37 22.50 43.02
C ASP A 120 0.68 22.67 41.94
N LYS A 121 1.60 21.71 41.92
CA LYS A 121 2.71 21.61 40.97
C LYS A 121 2.31 20.87 39.68
N THR A 122 1.02 20.71 39.41
CA THR A 122 0.54 19.96 38.23
C THR A 122 0.11 20.84 37.07
N ILE A 123 0.13 22.17 37.19
CA ILE A 123 -0.39 23.11 36.18
C ILE A 123 0.74 24.02 35.71
N ALA A 124 1.05 24.03 34.41
CA ALA A 124 2.17 24.77 33.83
C ALA A 124 2.08 26.29 34.11
N GLU A 125 0.88 26.86 34.08
CA GLU A 125 0.65 28.30 34.27
C GLU A 125 0.95 28.77 35.70
N HIS A 126 0.88 27.87 36.69
CA HIS A 126 1.29 28.19 38.06
C HIS A 126 2.81 28.47 38.15
N PHE A 127 3.60 27.90 37.25
CA PHE A 127 5.04 28.15 37.14
C PHE A 127 5.37 29.38 36.29
N GLY A 128 4.36 30.12 35.83
CA GLY A 128 4.52 31.41 35.13
C GLY A 128 4.40 31.32 33.61
N ALA A 129 4.03 30.17 33.06
CA ALA A 129 3.71 30.05 31.65
C ALA A 129 2.41 30.82 31.34
N VAL A 130 2.37 31.56 30.22
CA VAL A 130 1.16 32.29 29.81
C VAL A 130 0.80 31.93 28.37
N SER A 131 -0.34 31.26 28.20
CA SER A 131 -0.87 30.87 26.89
C SER A 131 -1.08 32.09 25.98
N GLY A 132 -0.70 31.99 24.70
CA GLY A 132 -0.99 33.01 23.69
C GLY A 132 -0.10 34.26 23.76
N SER A 133 0.91 34.24 24.65
CA SER A 133 1.95 35.25 24.68
C SER A 133 2.92 35.10 23.51
N VAL A 134 3.53 36.21 23.08
CA VAL A 134 4.68 36.22 22.17
C VAL A 134 6.01 35.88 22.88
N SER A 135 5.99 35.82 24.21
CA SER A 135 7.15 35.50 25.04
C SER A 135 7.60 34.06 24.86
N ASP A 136 8.90 33.88 24.84
CA ASP A 136 9.55 32.58 24.86
C ASP A 136 9.61 32.04 26.30
N TYR A 137 9.10 30.83 26.51
CA TYR A 137 9.02 30.16 27.80
C TYR A 137 10.19 29.21 28.08
N THR A 138 11.28 29.35 27.35
CA THR A 138 12.53 28.58 27.48
C THR A 138 12.91 28.23 28.91
N ASN A 139 12.99 29.21 29.83
CA ASN A 139 13.42 28.95 31.21
C ASN A 139 12.43 28.07 31.99
N ILE A 140 11.13 28.19 31.69
CA ILE A 140 10.08 27.39 32.32
C ILE A 140 10.13 25.96 31.78
N PHE A 141 10.26 25.78 30.46
CA PHE A 141 10.44 24.45 29.88
C PHE A 141 11.70 23.76 30.41
N ALA A 142 12.82 24.48 30.51
CA ALA A 142 14.07 23.96 31.06
C ALA A 142 13.94 23.46 32.50
N TYR A 143 13.15 24.17 33.33
CA TYR A 143 12.86 23.72 34.69
C TYR A 143 11.90 22.52 34.71
N LEU A 144 10.79 22.59 33.96
CA LEU A 144 9.73 21.59 34.03
C LEU A 144 10.16 20.23 33.47
N GLN A 145 10.99 20.22 32.42
CA GLN A 145 11.34 19.00 31.67
C GLN A 145 12.18 17.98 32.48
N ASP A 146 12.85 18.41 33.55
CA ASP A 146 13.67 17.56 34.43
C ASP A 146 13.10 17.46 35.86
N SER A 147 11.87 17.95 36.07
CA SER A 147 11.29 18.16 37.41
C SER A 147 10.81 16.89 38.11
N GLY A 148 10.58 15.80 37.37
CA GLY A 148 9.90 14.59 37.85
C GLY A 148 8.42 14.80 38.19
N LEU A 149 7.82 15.90 37.71
CA LEU A 149 6.43 16.26 37.95
C LEU A 149 5.51 15.78 36.81
N LYS A 150 4.20 15.75 37.12
CA LYS A 150 3.13 15.53 36.15
C LYS A 150 2.44 16.86 35.84
N ILE A 151 2.82 17.46 34.72
CA ILE A 151 2.43 18.80 34.32
C ILE A 151 1.33 18.74 33.26
N LYS A 152 0.27 19.51 33.49
CA LYS A 152 -0.83 19.80 32.56
C LYS A 152 -0.68 21.20 32.02
N PHE A 153 -0.87 21.36 30.73
CA PHE A 153 -0.91 22.64 30.05
C PHE A 153 -2.37 23.05 29.83
N LYS A 154 -2.63 24.36 29.79
CA LYS A 154 -3.96 24.88 29.51
C LYS A 154 -4.50 24.37 28.17
N PRO A 155 -5.68 23.72 28.14
CA PRO A 155 -6.26 23.17 26.92
C PRO A 155 -6.39 24.21 25.81
N GLY A 156 -5.89 23.87 24.61
CA GLY A 156 -5.88 24.77 23.45
C GLY A 156 -4.99 26.01 23.59
N GLY A 157 -4.15 26.10 24.63
CA GLY A 157 -3.18 27.19 24.78
C GLY A 157 -2.07 27.13 23.74
N THR A 158 -1.36 28.23 23.53
CA THR A 158 -0.15 28.27 22.69
C THR A 158 1.05 28.69 23.54
N TYR A 159 2.11 27.90 23.51
CA TYR A 159 3.37 28.18 24.21
C TYR A 159 4.51 28.18 23.21
N LYS A 160 5.22 29.30 23.13
CA LYS A 160 6.44 29.42 22.35
C LYS A 160 7.64 28.99 23.18
N THR A 161 8.52 28.18 22.59
CA THR A 161 9.81 27.81 23.19
C THR A 161 10.91 27.95 22.15
N THR A 162 12.11 28.39 22.56
CA THR A 162 13.33 28.32 21.73
C THR A 162 14.33 27.24 22.10
N GLN A 163 14.00 26.43 23.11
CA GLN A 163 14.83 25.31 23.54
C GLN A 163 14.20 23.96 23.21
N PRO A 164 15.05 22.93 23.03
CA PRO A 164 14.62 21.55 23.01
C PRO A 164 13.90 21.18 24.32
N ILE A 165 12.81 20.43 24.19
CA ILE A 165 12.01 19.77 25.21
C ILE A 165 12.63 18.41 25.52
N ASN A 166 13.54 18.38 26.48
CA ASN A 166 14.23 17.16 26.90
C ASN A 166 13.61 16.62 28.19
N LEU A 167 12.73 15.63 28.09
CA LEU A 167 12.09 15.04 29.28
C LEU A 167 13.01 14.02 29.94
N SER A 168 13.20 14.18 31.25
CA SER A 168 13.98 13.31 32.13
C SER A 168 13.37 13.22 33.53
N ASN A 169 13.97 12.40 34.41
CA ASN A 169 13.56 12.19 35.80
C ASN A 169 12.11 11.73 36.01
N GLY A 170 11.51 11.02 35.04
CA GLY A 170 10.12 10.59 35.13
C GLY A 170 9.11 11.74 34.99
N THR A 171 9.48 12.80 34.27
CA THR A 171 8.61 13.95 34.00
C THR A 171 7.51 13.59 33.00
N HIS A 172 6.29 14.05 33.25
CA HIS A 172 5.14 13.83 32.38
C HIS A 172 4.50 15.16 31.94
N PHE A 173 4.34 15.38 30.64
CA PHE A 173 3.65 16.52 30.06
C PHE A 173 2.33 16.10 29.40
N TYR A 174 1.24 16.79 29.75
CA TYR A 174 -0.11 16.56 29.22
C TYR A 174 -0.65 17.85 28.58
N GLY A 175 -0.86 17.83 27.26
CA GLY A 175 -1.16 19.02 26.48
C GLY A 175 -2.65 19.33 26.29
N GLU A 176 -3.54 18.35 26.23
CA GLU A 176 -4.98 18.58 25.97
C GLU A 176 -5.25 19.52 24.76
N ASN A 177 -4.65 19.21 23.61
CA ASN A 177 -4.62 20.01 22.37
C ASN A 177 -3.91 21.37 22.49
N THR A 178 -2.98 21.51 23.43
CA THR A 178 -2.06 22.65 23.52
C THR A 178 -1.12 22.69 22.32
N THR A 179 -0.87 23.88 21.78
CA THR A 179 0.14 24.12 20.76
C THR A 179 1.49 24.49 21.39
N ILE A 180 2.54 23.78 21.01
CA ILE A 180 3.92 24.21 21.20
C ILE A 180 4.39 24.82 19.87
N LEU A 181 4.70 26.11 19.88
CA LEU A 181 5.13 26.87 18.71
C LEU A 181 6.66 26.91 18.65
N CYS A 182 7.22 26.33 17.59
CA CYS A 182 8.66 26.26 17.32
C CYS A 182 8.99 27.17 16.13
N ASP A 183 9.24 28.46 16.37
CA ASP A 183 9.37 29.50 15.33
C ASP A 183 10.82 29.83 14.90
N HIS A 184 11.75 28.92 15.17
CA HIS A 184 13.17 28.98 14.86
C HIS A 184 13.67 27.55 14.70
N SER A 185 14.86 27.38 14.11
CA SER A 185 15.39 26.03 13.84
C SER A 185 15.69 25.29 15.14
N LEU A 186 15.03 24.14 15.34
CA LEU A 186 15.10 23.41 16.59
C LEU A 186 15.22 21.89 16.38
N ILE A 187 16.07 21.26 17.18
CA ILE A 187 15.93 19.85 17.56
C ILE A 187 14.93 19.86 18.72
N ILE A 188 13.68 19.50 18.49
CA ILE A 188 12.60 19.76 19.46
C ILE A 188 12.76 18.97 20.77
N GLY A 189 13.43 17.82 20.87
CA GLY A 189 13.52 17.13 22.16
C GLY A 189 13.92 15.67 22.19
N THR A 190 14.33 15.22 23.37
CA THR A 190 14.63 13.82 23.70
C THR A 190 13.78 13.35 24.89
N ILE A 191 13.19 12.16 24.82
CA ILE A 191 12.37 11.58 25.90
C ILE A 191 13.11 10.42 26.56
N SER A 192 13.42 10.56 27.85
CA SER A 192 14.15 9.57 28.65
C SER A 192 13.23 8.57 29.36
N SER A 193 13.81 7.61 30.06
CA SER A 193 13.08 6.56 30.77
C SER A 193 11.97 7.10 31.67
N ASP A 194 10.86 6.35 31.73
CA ASP A 194 9.70 6.61 32.58
C ASP A 194 9.05 8.00 32.37
N CYS A 195 9.34 8.67 31.26
CA CYS A 195 8.77 9.97 30.92
C CYS A 195 7.55 9.84 29.99
N HIS A 196 6.68 10.85 30.03
CA HIS A 196 5.50 10.95 29.17
C HIS A 196 5.37 12.31 28.50
N ILE A 197 5.00 12.36 27.23
CA ILE A 197 4.51 13.58 26.58
C ILE A 197 3.33 13.26 25.66
N GLY A 198 2.20 13.95 25.79
CA GLY A 198 1.04 13.66 24.94
C GLY A 198 -0.02 14.74 24.90
N GLY A 199 -0.82 14.74 23.83
CA GLY A 199 -1.93 15.66 23.63
C GLY A 199 -1.51 17.05 23.14
N PHE A 200 -0.45 17.15 22.34
CA PHE A 200 0.04 18.43 21.82
C PHE A 200 -0.09 18.54 20.30
N ILE A 201 -0.22 19.78 19.83
CA ILE A 201 0.10 20.19 18.47
C ILE A 201 1.50 20.80 18.51
N ILE A 202 2.46 20.21 17.81
CA ILE A 202 3.78 20.78 17.62
C ILE A 202 3.79 21.48 16.26
N ASP A 203 3.88 22.81 16.28
CA ASP A 203 3.81 23.66 15.09
C ASP A 203 5.19 24.24 14.77
N GLY A 204 5.76 23.82 13.64
CA GLY A 204 7.05 24.30 13.14
C GLY A 204 7.01 25.69 12.54
N ALA A 205 5.84 26.35 12.46
CA ALA A 205 5.68 27.72 11.97
C ALA A 205 6.28 27.97 10.57
N ASP A 206 6.29 26.94 9.72
CA ASP A 206 6.93 26.93 8.39
C ASP A 206 8.41 27.34 8.44
N LYS A 207 9.08 26.99 9.53
CA LYS A 207 10.51 27.22 9.72
C LYS A 207 11.31 25.96 9.44
N ASP A 208 12.57 26.23 9.14
CA ASP A 208 13.65 25.30 8.95
C ASP A 208 13.93 24.52 10.22
N HIS A 209 13.62 23.22 10.27
CA HIS A 209 13.79 22.34 11.44
C HIS A 209 14.67 21.15 11.12
N ALA A 210 15.38 20.67 12.15
CA ALA A 210 16.04 19.37 12.14
C ALA A 210 15.07 18.30 12.69
N ILE A 211 15.55 17.06 12.84
CA ILE A 211 14.78 15.96 13.45
C ILE A 211 14.29 16.42 14.83
N PRO A 212 12.97 16.54 15.07
CA PRO A 212 12.49 17.22 16.24
C PRO A 212 12.29 16.33 17.47
N PHE A 213 11.72 15.12 17.43
CA PHE A 213 11.60 14.28 18.63
C PHE A 213 12.32 12.95 18.50
N THR A 214 13.13 12.60 19.50
CA THR A 214 13.77 11.28 19.62
C THR A 214 13.50 10.64 20.98
N ILE A 215 13.46 9.32 21.02
CA ILE A 215 13.54 8.58 22.28
C ILE A 215 15.01 8.43 22.67
N ALA A 216 15.34 8.67 23.95
CA ALA A 216 16.70 8.50 24.45
C ALA A 216 17.17 7.04 24.26
N THR A 217 18.46 6.84 24.00
CA THR A 217 19.05 5.50 23.91
C THR A 217 20.30 5.44 24.80
N PRO A 218 20.39 4.50 25.77
CA PRO A 218 19.35 3.56 26.16
C PRO A 218 18.20 4.22 26.95
N SER A 219 16.99 3.64 26.89
CA SER A 219 15.85 4.04 27.74
C SER A 219 14.83 2.91 27.91
N SER A 220 13.88 3.10 28.84
CA SER A 220 12.81 2.15 29.15
C SER A 220 11.49 2.83 29.50
N ASN A 221 10.36 2.19 29.21
CA ASN A 221 9.00 2.66 29.58
C ASN A 221 8.66 4.08 29.07
N VAL A 222 9.16 4.44 27.89
CA VAL A 222 8.92 5.76 27.29
C VAL A 222 7.51 5.83 26.71
N SER A 223 6.77 6.88 27.04
CA SER A 223 5.42 7.10 26.53
C SER A 223 5.30 8.42 25.75
N ILE A 224 4.87 8.34 24.50
CA ILE A 224 4.42 9.49 23.72
C ILE A 224 2.92 9.29 23.47
N GLY A 225 2.07 10.22 23.90
CA GLY A 225 0.63 10.14 23.67
C GLY A 225 0.24 10.51 22.23
N ASP A 226 -1.03 10.82 22.04
CA ASP A 226 -1.52 11.32 20.75
C ASP A 226 -0.92 12.70 20.46
N MET A 227 -0.38 12.90 19.25
CA MET A 227 0.26 14.16 18.87
C MET A 227 -0.11 14.55 17.43
N GLU A 228 -0.07 15.85 17.19
CA GLU A 228 -0.11 16.41 15.84
C GLU A 228 1.15 17.23 15.56
N TRP A 229 1.72 17.04 14.38
CA TRP A 229 2.93 17.68 13.88
C TRP A 229 2.54 18.46 12.64
N ARG A 230 2.83 19.77 12.60
CA ARG A 230 2.48 20.57 11.43
C ARG A 230 3.53 21.62 11.06
N ASN A 231 3.56 21.97 9.77
CA ASN A 231 4.31 23.11 9.24
C ASN A 231 5.82 23.02 9.53
N PHE A 232 6.38 21.83 9.39
CA PHE A 232 7.82 21.63 9.47
C PHE A 232 8.42 21.78 8.08
N HIS A 233 9.42 22.65 7.98
CA HIS A 233 10.18 22.85 6.76
C HIS A 233 11.61 22.35 6.95
N GLY A 234 12.16 21.61 6.00
CA GLY A 234 13.49 21.00 6.13
C GLY A 234 14.61 21.89 5.60
N VAL A 235 15.72 21.96 6.34
CA VAL A 235 16.96 22.64 5.88
C VAL A 235 17.65 21.81 4.80
N THR A 236 18.15 22.45 3.74
CA THR A 236 18.97 21.80 2.71
C THR A 236 20.09 20.97 3.36
N ALA A 237 20.24 19.69 2.95
CA ALA A 237 21.16 18.68 3.47
C ALA A 237 20.80 17.94 4.78
N PHE A 238 19.71 18.28 5.48
CA PHE A 238 19.25 17.53 6.67
C PHE A 238 17.95 16.75 6.40
N GLN A 239 17.71 15.74 7.25
CA GLN A 239 16.50 14.93 7.24
C GLN A 239 15.47 15.55 8.19
N THR A 240 14.22 15.67 7.76
CA THR A 240 13.13 16.31 8.48
C THR A 240 12.03 15.28 8.73
N TYR A 241 12.09 14.62 9.87
CA TYR A 241 11.10 13.64 10.32
C TYR A 241 10.69 14.01 11.74
N PRO A 242 9.42 14.42 11.97
CA PRO A 242 9.04 14.91 13.27
C PRO A 242 9.24 13.98 14.45
N LEU A 243 9.13 12.67 14.19
CA LEU A 243 9.27 11.63 15.20
C LEU A 243 10.32 10.61 14.77
N TYR A 244 11.31 10.41 15.63
CA TYR A 244 12.39 9.45 15.50
C TYR A 244 12.26 8.37 16.59
N VAL A 245 12.32 7.10 16.17
CA VAL A 245 12.27 5.94 17.06
C VAL A 245 13.54 5.10 16.86
N PRO A 246 14.39 4.97 17.89
CA PRO A 246 15.58 4.11 17.82
C PRO A 246 15.18 2.64 17.78
N MET A 247 15.75 1.87 16.85
CA MET A 247 15.55 0.42 16.75
C MET A 247 16.42 -0.36 17.74
N TYR A 248 17.39 0.30 18.39
CA TYR A 248 18.20 -0.30 19.45
C TYR A 248 18.11 0.50 20.74
N GLY A 249 18.15 -0.20 21.86
CA GLY A 249 18.29 0.33 23.22
C GLY A 249 17.05 0.98 23.83
N VAL A 250 15.85 0.79 23.27
CA VAL A 250 14.59 1.25 23.88
C VAL A 250 13.73 0.08 24.32
N ASP A 251 13.66 -0.15 25.62
CA ASP A 251 12.91 -1.25 26.24
C ASP A 251 11.46 -0.82 26.54
N GLY A 252 10.49 -1.30 25.75
CA GLY A 252 9.07 -1.09 25.99
C GLY A 252 8.58 0.35 25.83
N PHE A 253 8.58 0.89 24.60
CA PHE A 253 7.96 2.19 24.31
C PHE A 253 6.47 2.07 23.90
N THR A 254 5.69 3.11 24.19
CA THR A 254 4.30 3.26 23.70
C THR A 254 4.13 4.65 23.08
N ILE A 255 3.79 4.69 21.79
CA ILE A 255 3.48 5.91 21.05
C ILE A 255 1.99 5.87 20.64
N GLY A 256 1.23 6.91 20.95
CA GLY A 256 -0.18 7.05 20.58
C GLY A 256 -0.38 7.34 19.09
N ASN A 257 -1.57 7.83 18.73
CA ASN A 257 -1.89 8.20 17.35
C ASN A 257 -1.12 9.46 16.93
N GLN A 258 -0.52 9.44 15.74
CA GLN A 258 0.29 10.55 15.25
C GLN A 258 -0.30 11.13 13.96
N LYS A 259 -0.39 12.45 13.88
CA LYS A 259 -0.84 13.17 12.67
C LYS A 259 0.25 14.10 12.17
N PHE A 260 0.57 14.04 10.88
CA PHE A 260 1.60 14.85 10.25
C PHE A 260 1.01 15.67 9.11
N TYR A 261 1.14 16.99 9.16
CA TYR A 261 0.59 17.91 8.18
C TYR A 261 1.66 18.85 7.63
N ASN A 262 1.72 19.01 6.31
CA ASN A 262 2.60 19.99 5.66
C ASN A 262 4.07 19.83 6.10
N ILE A 263 4.58 18.60 6.04
CA ILE A 263 6.00 18.35 6.29
C ILE A 263 6.73 18.45 4.96
N THR A 264 7.51 19.52 4.83
CA THR A 264 8.06 19.96 3.55
C THR A 264 9.55 20.23 3.62
N GLN A 265 10.19 20.39 2.47
CA GLN A 265 11.60 20.80 2.36
C GLN A 265 11.80 21.50 1.03
N ASP A 266 12.43 22.66 1.05
CA ASP A 266 12.90 23.37 -0.14
C ASP A 266 14.21 22.75 -0.62
N ASP A 267 14.23 22.32 -1.87
CA ASP A 267 15.45 22.12 -2.63
C ASP A 267 15.88 23.46 -3.23
N ASN A 268 17.16 23.81 -3.15
CA ASN A 268 17.71 25.02 -3.79
C ASN A 268 18.33 24.72 -5.17
N GLY A 269 18.16 23.51 -5.69
CA GLY A 269 18.68 23.06 -6.98
C GLY A 269 20.19 22.79 -6.98
N ALA A 270 20.89 22.99 -5.86
CA ALA A 270 22.32 22.75 -5.72
C ALA A 270 22.57 21.38 -5.06
N VAL A 271 22.67 20.35 -5.89
CA VAL A 271 22.83 18.96 -5.48
C VAL A 271 24.20 18.71 -4.81
N THR A 272 24.27 18.91 -3.49
CA THR A 272 25.31 18.31 -2.61
C THR A 272 24.76 18.15 -1.19
N GLY A 273 23.77 17.27 -1.04
CA GLY A 273 23.18 16.93 0.26
C GLY A 273 21.69 16.63 0.12
N LYS A 274 21.35 15.36 -0.10
CA LYS A 274 19.96 14.93 -0.32
C LYS A 274 19.21 14.99 1.01
N GLY A 275 18.38 16.01 1.19
CA GLY A 275 17.45 16.05 2.31
C GLY A 275 16.32 15.04 2.13
N PHE A 276 15.82 14.50 3.23
CA PHE A 276 14.67 13.58 3.25
C PHE A 276 13.59 14.18 4.12
N VAL A 277 12.32 14.03 3.74
CA VAL A 277 11.19 14.50 4.57
C VAL A 277 10.21 13.38 4.85
N GLY A 278 9.56 13.44 6.01
CA GLY A 278 8.59 12.44 6.41
C GLY A 278 7.93 12.72 7.74
N GLY A 279 7.16 11.76 8.25
CA GLY A 279 6.52 11.83 9.56
C GLY A 279 7.30 11.06 10.62
N LEU A 280 7.40 9.74 10.42
CA LEU A 280 7.99 8.79 11.35
C LEU A 280 9.27 8.18 10.78
N TYR A 281 10.33 8.18 11.58
CA TYR A 281 11.63 7.62 11.22
C TYR A 281 12.07 6.54 12.21
N LEU A 282 12.17 5.30 11.74
CA LEU A 282 12.66 4.16 12.49
C LEU A 282 14.15 3.97 12.17
N VAL A 283 15.04 4.08 13.16
CA VAL A 283 16.48 4.17 12.90
C VAL A 283 17.34 3.24 13.73
N GLY A 284 18.19 2.47 13.06
CA GLY A 284 19.21 1.61 13.68
C GLY A 284 20.64 2.15 13.47
N PHE A 285 21.30 2.56 14.55
CA PHE A 285 22.73 2.92 14.53
C PHE A 285 23.60 1.79 15.08
N ASN A 286 24.76 1.57 14.46
CA ASN A 286 25.67 0.50 14.89
C ASN A 286 26.16 0.69 16.32
N ALA A 287 26.37 1.95 16.72
CA ALA A 287 26.78 2.32 18.07
C ALA A 287 25.77 1.87 19.16
N HIS A 288 24.51 1.65 18.79
CA HIS A 288 23.45 1.31 19.74
C HIS A 288 23.18 -0.19 19.85
N VAL A 289 23.73 -1.02 18.95
CA VAL A 289 23.55 -2.48 18.96
C VAL A 289 23.82 -3.12 20.34
N PRO A 290 24.87 -2.72 21.10
CA PRO A 290 25.13 -3.27 22.44
C PRO A 290 24.01 -3.04 23.46
N TYR A 291 23.12 -2.07 23.24
CA TYR A 291 22.01 -1.77 24.13
C TYR A 291 20.80 -2.71 23.94
N GLY A 292 20.88 -3.66 23.00
CA GLY A 292 19.82 -4.61 22.70
C GLY A 292 18.75 -4.04 21.78
N LYS A 293 17.79 -4.89 21.38
CA LYS A 293 16.75 -4.54 20.41
C LYS A 293 15.62 -3.75 21.04
N SER A 294 15.16 -2.71 20.36
CA SER A 294 13.97 -2.00 20.78
C SER A 294 12.70 -2.81 20.50
N HIS A 295 11.69 -2.58 21.31
CA HIS A 295 10.34 -3.09 21.09
C HIS A 295 9.29 -2.13 21.66
N GLY A 296 8.10 -2.14 21.06
CA GLY A 296 7.05 -1.21 21.44
C GLY A 296 5.91 -1.13 20.43
N THR A 297 4.99 -0.22 20.70
CA THR A 297 3.80 0.00 19.87
C THR A 297 3.68 1.45 19.47
N ILE A 298 3.21 1.69 18.26
CA ILE A 298 2.87 2.99 17.69
C ILE A 298 1.40 2.91 17.25
N GLY A 299 0.59 3.91 17.62
CA GLY A 299 -0.81 4.00 17.23
C GLY A 299 -1.02 4.23 15.73
N ASP A 300 -2.22 4.68 15.37
CA ASP A 300 -2.54 4.99 13.99
C ASP A 300 -1.75 6.22 13.51
N ILE A 301 -1.33 6.20 12.25
CA ILE A 301 -0.57 7.26 11.61
C ILE A 301 -1.43 7.93 10.53
N HIS A 302 -1.53 9.24 10.58
CA HIS A 302 -2.11 10.04 9.51
C HIS A 302 -1.06 11.01 8.94
N GLY A 303 -0.93 11.07 7.62
CA GLY A 303 -0.04 12.01 6.94
C GLY A 303 -0.73 12.74 5.81
N GLU A 304 -0.57 14.07 5.74
CA GLU A 304 -1.11 14.88 4.65
C GLU A 304 -0.09 15.93 4.18
N ASN A 305 0.08 16.05 2.86
CA ASN A 305 1.01 16.97 2.21
C ASN A 305 2.47 16.80 2.65
N ILE A 306 2.99 15.58 2.51
CA ILE A 306 4.39 15.25 2.80
C ILE A 306 5.16 15.29 1.50
N LYS A 307 5.96 16.34 1.28
CA LYS A 307 6.56 16.60 -0.04
C LYS A 307 7.84 17.41 0.03
N THR A 308 8.80 17.07 -0.82
CA THR A 308 9.91 17.97 -1.14
C THR A 308 9.46 18.91 -2.25
N VAL A 309 9.64 20.22 -2.04
CA VAL A 309 9.42 21.25 -3.05
C VAL A 309 10.72 21.38 -3.82
N ASP A 310 10.66 21.09 -5.12
CA ASP A 310 11.81 21.13 -6.00
C ASP A 310 12.17 22.57 -6.39
N GLY A 311 13.44 22.95 -6.20
CA GLY A 311 14.03 24.23 -6.59
C GLY A 311 14.30 24.41 -8.08
N GLY A 312 13.90 23.47 -8.95
CA GLY A 312 13.87 23.67 -10.39
C GLY A 312 14.41 22.52 -11.26
N LEU A 313 14.66 21.31 -10.73
CA LEU A 313 15.23 20.17 -11.48
C LEU A 313 14.21 19.11 -11.93
N GLY A 314 12.94 19.24 -11.56
CA GLY A 314 11.84 18.32 -11.84
C GLY A 314 11.89 16.95 -11.12
N ALA A 315 12.74 16.74 -10.11
CA ALA A 315 12.90 15.46 -9.41
C ALA A 315 12.42 15.53 -7.95
N VAL A 316 11.29 14.87 -7.67
CA VAL A 316 10.79 14.68 -6.30
C VAL A 316 11.83 13.90 -5.47
N GLN A 317 12.40 14.53 -4.45
CA GLN A 317 13.33 13.89 -3.52
C GLN A 317 12.60 12.88 -2.60
N ASP A 318 13.33 12.22 -1.69
CA ASP A 318 12.83 11.16 -0.83
C ASP A 318 11.84 11.70 0.24
N SER A 319 10.56 11.82 -0.13
CA SER A 319 9.43 12.20 0.75
C SER A 319 8.63 10.95 1.19
N ASP A 320 8.96 10.42 2.37
CA ASP A 320 8.44 9.15 2.88
C ASP A 320 7.67 9.38 4.18
N LEU A 321 6.37 9.08 4.29
CA LEU A 321 5.63 9.31 5.54
C LEU A 321 6.22 8.47 6.70
N ILE A 322 6.46 7.19 6.46
CA ILE A 322 7.16 6.29 7.38
C ILE A 322 8.41 5.76 6.69
N ARG A 323 9.55 5.78 7.39
CA ARG A 323 10.82 5.30 6.87
C ARG A 323 11.56 4.42 7.85
N GLY A 324 12.01 3.25 7.38
CA GLY A 324 13.05 2.46 8.03
C GLY A 324 14.44 2.81 7.50
N TYR A 325 15.43 2.87 8.37
CA TYR A 325 16.83 3.09 8.01
C TYR A 325 17.77 2.49 9.07
N ALA A 326 18.83 1.81 8.63
CA ALA A 326 19.97 1.54 9.49
C ALA A 326 21.27 1.89 8.79
N GLU A 327 22.24 2.32 9.58
CA GLU A 327 23.60 2.63 9.13
C GLU A 327 24.25 1.43 8.43
N THR A 328 24.02 0.23 8.97
CA THR A 328 24.35 -1.03 8.33
C THR A 328 23.11 -1.91 8.28
N SER A 329 22.77 -2.40 7.09
CA SER A 329 21.64 -3.32 6.92
C SER A 329 21.84 -4.58 7.73
N THR A 330 20.79 -5.05 8.39
CA THR A 330 20.81 -6.22 9.26
C THR A 330 19.61 -7.13 8.97
N THR A 331 19.75 -8.44 9.24
CA THR A 331 18.64 -9.41 9.22
C THR A 331 17.91 -9.48 10.56
N GLU A 332 18.27 -8.59 11.50
CA GLU A 332 17.62 -8.54 12.79
C GLU A 332 16.15 -8.14 12.66
N LYS A 333 15.33 -8.91 13.38
CA LYS A 333 13.91 -8.66 13.53
C LYS A 333 13.66 -7.98 14.88
N PHE A 334 12.96 -6.85 14.81
CA PHE A 334 12.46 -6.11 15.95
C PHE A 334 11.05 -6.58 16.32
N ASN A 335 10.51 -6.11 17.44
CA ASN A 335 9.11 -6.35 17.81
C ASN A 335 8.41 -5.00 17.95
N VAL A 336 8.14 -4.37 16.81
CA VAL A 336 7.49 -3.06 16.76
C VAL A 336 6.22 -3.18 15.93
N THR A 337 5.10 -2.77 16.51
CA THR A 337 3.80 -2.72 15.82
C THR A 337 3.39 -1.27 15.61
N ILE A 338 2.94 -0.96 14.40
CA ILE A 338 2.37 0.32 14.00
C ILE A 338 0.91 0.07 13.64
N GLY A 339 0.01 0.96 14.08
CA GLY A 339 -1.40 0.92 13.74
C GLY A 339 -1.68 1.12 12.24
N ASN A 340 -2.92 1.47 11.92
CA ASN A 340 -3.31 1.77 10.55
C ASN A 340 -2.66 3.07 10.08
N VAL A 341 -2.32 3.13 8.80
CA VAL A 341 -1.70 4.28 8.16
C VAL A 341 -2.65 4.86 7.13
N THR A 342 -3.00 6.13 7.26
CA THR A 342 -3.77 6.88 6.26
C THR A 342 -2.97 8.05 5.73
N ALA A 343 -2.80 8.13 4.43
CA ALA A 343 -1.99 9.16 3.79
C ALA A 343 -2.77 9.91 2.70
N ARG A 344 -2.53 11.22 2.58
CA ARG A 344 -2.98 12.04 1.47
C ARG A 344 -1.83 12.88 0.89
N ASN A 345 -1.63 12.83 -0.42
CA ASN A 345 -0.63 13.65 -1.12
C ASN A 345 0.79 13.52 -0.55
N VAL A 346 1.24 12.27 -0.37
CA VAL A 346 2.62 11.94 -0.04
C VAL A 346 3.40 11.76 -1.35
N ALA A 347 4.42 12.60 -1.56
CA ALA A 347 5.01 12.77 -2.87
C ALA A 347 5.80 11.54 -3.38
N LYS A 348 6.40 10.73 -2.48
CA LYS A 348 7.15 9.53 -2.88
C LYS A 348 6.56 8.23 -2.33
N ARG A 349 6.64 8.00 -1.01
CA ARG A 349 6.20 6.74 -0.40
C ARG A 349 5.41 6.95 0.87
N VAL A 350 4.32 6.20 1.07
CA VAL A 350 3.68 6.20 2.38
C VAL A 350 4.52 5.41 3.38
N VAL A 351 5.01 4.24 2.98
CA VAL A 351 5.98 3.48 3.78
C VAL A 351 7.18 3.06 2.94
N LYS A 352 8.37 3.40 3.41
CA LYS A 352 9.65 2.88 2.93
C LYS A 352 10.22 1.92 3.97
N ALA A 353 10.05 0.63 3.76
CA ALA A 353 10.64 -0.42 4.57
C ALA A 353 12.08 -0.71 4.10
N ALA A 354 13.05 -0.66 5.01
CA ALA A 354 14.44 -0.92 4.68
C ALA A 354 15.25 -1.33 5.91
N SER A 355 16.42 -1.91 5.64
CA SER A 355 17.57 -2.09 6.54
C SER A 355 17.41 -3.04 7.74
N PHE A 356 16.21 -3.46 8.11
CA PHE A 356 15.94 -4.43 9.17
C PHE A 356 14.54 -5.05 9.02
N GLY A 357 14.13 -5.88 9.99
CA GLY A 357 12.89 -6.65 9.98
C GLY A 357 12.03 -6.56 11.23
N GLY A 358 10.96 -7.36 11.25
CA GLY A 358 10.12 -7.54 12.44
C GLY A 358 9.20 -6.35 12.77
N ILE A 359 9.00 -5.46 11.80
CA ILE A 359 8.04 -4.37 11.91
C ILE A 359 6.71 -4.84 11.34
N THR A 360 5.65 -4.73 12.13
CA THR A 360 4.27 -4.98 11.70
C THR A 360 3.55 -3.65 11.55
N VAL A 361 2.96 -3.39 10.39
CA VAL A 361 2.15 -2.21 10.10
C VAL A 361 0.73 -2.66 9.83
N GLY A 362 -0.27 -1.95 10.34
CA GLY A 362 -1.68 -2.20 10.05
C GLY A 362 -2.04 -1.95 8.58
N ASN A 363 -3.32 -1.67 8.32
CA ASN A 363 -3.77 -1.35 6.96
C ASN A 363 -3.16 -0.03 6.50
N VAL A 364 -2.72 0.05 5.24
CA VAL A 364 -2.13 1.25 4.64
C VAL A 364 -3.05 1.77 3.55
N THR A 365 -3.67 2.93 3.76
CA THR A 365 -4.53 3.59 2.78
C THR A 365 -3.91 4.90 2.32
N ALA A 366 -3.75 5.08 1.01
CA ALA A 366 -3.19 6.27 0.40
C ALA A 366 -4.14 6.89 -0.62
N PHE A 367 -4.24 8.22 -0.58
CA PHE A 367 -4.97 9.03 -1.55
C PHE A 367 -4.02 10.06 -2.15
N ASN A 368 -3.83 10.07 -3.47
CA ASN A 368 -3.06 11.11 -4.13
C ASN A 368 -3.90 11.83 -5.19
N ASP A 369 -4.46 12.98 -4.80
CA ASP A 369 -5.26 13.81 -5.70
C ASP A 369 -4.44 14.93 -6.36
N ASP A 370 -3.15 15.05 -6.04
CA ASP A 370 -2.23 15.99 -6.68
C ASP A 370 -1.58 15.38 -7.95
N PRO A 371 -1.98 15.82 -9.17
CA PRO A 371 -1.39 15.31 -10.41
C PRO A 371 0.05 15.78 -10.63
N THR A 372 0.51 16.81 -9.92
CA THR A 372 1.85 17.39 -10.09
C THR A 372 2.92 16.61 -9.34
N LEU A 373 2.50 15.79 -8.37
CA LEU A 373 3.38 14.99 -7.52
C LEU A 373 2.93 13.52 -7.56
N PRO A 374 3.19 12.78 -8.65
CA PRO A 374 2.80 11.38 -8.75
C PRO A 374 3.55 10.55 -7.70
N MET A 375 2.80 9.90 -6.82
CA MET A 375 3.33 9.05 -5.77
C MET A 375 4.10 7.88 -6.39
N HIS A 376 5.31 7.61 -5.89
CA HIS A 376 6.10 6.50 -6.39
C HIS A 376 5.50 5.15 -5.98
N ALA A 377 5.25 4.92 -4.70
CA ALA A 377 4.61 3.71 -4.20
C ALA A 377 3.78 3.99 -2.94
N VAL A 378 2.74 3.22 -2.66
CA VAL A 378 2.13 3.26 -1.32
C VAL A 378 3.11 2.62 -0.32
N VAL A 379 3.53 1.39 -0.61
CA VAL A 379 4.55 0.67 0.17
C VAL A 379 5.69 0.26 -0.75
N GLU A 380 6.93 0.58 -0.37
CA GLU A 380 8.14 0.03 -0.97
C GLU A 380 8.98 -0.65 0.12
N CYS A 381 9.24 -1.94 -0.04
CA CYS A 381 10.30 -2.64 0.67
C CYS A 381 11.56 -2.60 -0.20
N LEU A 382 12.67 -2.10 0.36
CA LEU A 382 13.99 -2.12 -0.30
C LEU A 382 14.61 -3.52 -0.26
N GLY A 383 15.64 -3.78 -1.08
CA GLY A 383 16.42 -5.03 -1.05
C GLY A 383 17.01 -5.39 0.31
N THR A 384 17.12 -4.42 1.21
CA THR A 384 17.60 -4.59 2.59
C THR A 384 16.48 -4.83 3.62
N ALA A 385 15.20 -4.83 3.21
CA ALA A 385 14.08 -5.15 4.09
C ALA A 385 13.92 -6.67 4.22
N ASP A 386 13.85 -7.17 5.45
CA ASP A 386 13.66 -8.60 5.74
C ASP A 386 12.55 -8.84 6.77
N GLY A 387 11.39 -9.33 6.35
CA GLY A 387 10.33 -9.70 7.28
C GLY A 387 9.53 -8.52 7.85
N TRP A 388 9.24 -7.52 7.01
CA TRP A 388 8.17 -6.55 7.28
C TRP A 388 6.81 -7.15 6.97
N THR A 389 5.82 -6.85 7.81
CA THR A 389 4.44 -7.31 7.61
C THR A 389 3.51 -6.12 7.53
N PHE A 390 2.61 -6.12 6.55
CA PHE A 390 1.60 -5.09 6.33
C PHE A 390 0.20 -5.71 6.34
N GLY A 391 -0.79 -4.96 6.82
CA GLY A 391 -2.20 -5.28 6.59
C GLY A 391 -2.59 -5.11 5.12
N ASP A 392 -3.87 -4.82 4.87
CA ASP A 392 -4.37 -4.51 3.54
C ASP A 392 -3.79 -3.17 3.05
N ILE A 393 -3.42 -3.09 1.77
CA ILE A 393 -2.85 -1.89 1.15
C ILE A 393 -3.80 -1.37 0.09
N LYS A 394 -4.22 -0.11 0.24
CA LYS A 394 -5.11 0.58 -0.70
C LYS A 394 -4.45 1.85 -1.21
N GLY A 395 -4.47 2.05 -2.53
CA GLY A 395 -4.07 3.32 -3.14
C GLY A 395 -5.10 3.83 -4.12
N VAL A 396 -5.38 5.13 -4.05
CA VAL A 396 -6.31 5.84 -4.93
C VAL A 396 -5.64 7.11 -5.43
N GLY A 397 -5.77 7.41 -6.73
CA GLY A 397 -5.21 8.62 -7.32
C GLY A 397 -3.78 8.46 -7.86
N TYR A 398 -3.13 9.54 -8.27
CA TYR A 398 -1.91 9.51 -9.11
C TYR A 398 -0.75 8.75 -8.46
N GLY A 399 -0.41 7.56 -8.95
CA GLY A 399 0.73 6.81 -8.45
C GLY A 399 1.29 5.82 -9.45
N SER A 400 2.57 5.47 -9.30
CA SER A 400 3.21 4.47 -10.16
C SER A 400 2.97 3.06 -9.66
N ARG A 401 2.99 2.84 -8.34
CA ARG A 401 2.85 1.51 -7.74
C ARG A 401 1.99 1.55 -6.49
N ILE A 402 1.32 0.45 -6.18
CA ILE A 402 0.71 0.28 -4.85
C ILE A 402 1.72 -0.37 -3.92
N CYS A 403 2.19 -1.58 -4.26
CA CYS A 403 3.13 -2.33 -3.45
C CYS A 403 4.36 -2.75 -4.26
N TRP A 404 5.55 -2.43 -3.77
CA TRP A 404 6.82 -2.89 -4.34
C TRP A 404 7.61 -3.66 -3.28
N MET A 405 7.69 -4.97 -3.45
CA MET A 405 8.38 -5.88 -2.54
C MET A 405 9.76 -6.25 -3.08
N LYS A 406 10.82 -5.78 -2.42
CA LYS A 406 12.20 -6.22 -2.64
C LYS A 406 12.74 -6.75 -1.31
N GLY A 407 13.87 -7.46 -1.34
CA GLY A 407 14.42 -8.09 -0.15
C GLY A 407 13.73 -9.41 0.17
N ALA A 408 13.65 -9.79 1.44
CA ALA A 408 13.25 -11.14 1.83
C ALA A 408 12.06 -11.17 2.80
N ASN A 409 11.23 -12.21 2.70
CA ASN A 409 10.21 -12.58 3.70
C ASN A 409 9.18 -11.48 4.02
N ASN A 410 9.03 -10.47 3.16
CA ASN A 410 8.09 -9.37 3.36
C ASN A 410 6.66 -9.81 3.00
N GLN A 411 5.67 -9.39 3.78
CA GLN A 411 4.29 -9.84 3.66
C GLN A 411 3.31 -8.68 3.64
N ALA A 412 2.28 -8.74 2.80
CA ALA A 412 1.15 -7.82 2.84
C ALA A 412 -0.18 -8.57 2.74
N GLY A 413 -1.24 -7.95 3.27
CA GLY A 413 -2.62 -8.38 3.06
C GLY A 413 -3.09 -8.16 1.62
N ASN A 414 -4.38 -7.92 1.44
CA ASN A 414 -4.98 -7.68 0.13
C ASN A 414 -4.56 -6.32 -0.44
N ILE A 415 -4.49 -6.24 -1.76
CA ILE A 415 -4.12 -5.03 -2.50
C ILE A 415 -5.33 -4.49 -3.24
N PHE A 416 -5.68 -3.25 -2.93
CA PHE A 416 -6.77 -2.51 -3.54
C PHE A 416 -6.19 -1.42 -4.44
N ASP A 417 -6.12 -1.69 -5.73
CA ASP A 417 -5.55 -0.77 -6.71
C ASP A 417 -6.64 0.06 -7.38
N GLY A 418 -6.73 1.34 -7.02
CA GLY A 418 -7.59 2.31 -7.68
C GLY A 418 -6.96 3.00 -8.89
N PHE A 419 -5.64 2.98 -9.07
CA PHE A 419 -4.99 3.82 -10.08
C PHE A 419 -3.51 3.56 -10.43
N GLY A 420 -2.81 2.69 -9.73
CA GLY A 420 -1.40 2.40 -9.99
C GLY A 420 -1.17 1.91 -11.42
N SER A 421 -0.01 2.24 -12.00
CA SER A 421 0.42 1.53 -13.21
C SER A 421 0.79 0.08 -12.90
N GLN A 422 1.08 -0.25 -11.62
CA GLN A 422 1.32 -1.61 -11.14
C GLN A 422 0.76 -1.79 -9.71
N ALA A 423 -0.10 -2.79 -9.47
CA ALA A 423 -0.60 -3.07 -8.12
C ALA A 423 0.50 -3.71 -7.26
N VAL A 424 1.13 -4.78 -7.75
CA VAL A 424 2.24 -5.47 -7.05
C VAL A 424 3.44 -5.63 -7.95
N PHE A 425 4.62 -5.32 -7.43
CA PHE A 425 5.90 -5.57 -8.10
C PHE A 425 6.85 -6.31 -7.16
N PHE A 426 7.27 -7.52 -7.55
CA PHE A 426 8.29 -8.30 -6.84
C PHE A 426 9.66 -8.12 -7.50
N GLY A 427 10.65 -7.76 -6.69
CA GLY A 427 12.06 -7.54 -7.06
C GLY A 427 12.28 -6.34 -7.98
N GLY A 428 13.45 -6.21 -8.60
CA GLY A 428 13.76 -5.06 -9.45
C GLY A 428 15.17 -5.08 -10.01
N PRO A 429 15.56 -4.11 -10.86
CA PRO A 429 16.90 -4.09 -11.44
C PRO A 429 17.99 -4.11 -10.36
N GLY A 430 18.81 -5.17 -10.36
CA GLY A 430 19.86 -5.40 -9.37
C GLY A 430 19.37 -5.84 -7.99
N GLU A 431 18.07 -6.03 -7.79
CA GLU A 431 17.47 -6.44 -6.53
C GLU A 431 16.69 -7.76 -6.70
N THR A 432 16.82 -8.66 -5.73
CA THR A 432 16.08 -9.93 -5.68
C THR A 432 14.97 -9.83 -4.64
N SER A 433 13.79 -10.34 -4.96
CA SER A 433 12.75 -10.58 -3.95
C SER A 433 12.69 -12.06 -3.61
N LEU A 434 12.72 -12.39 -2.31
CA LEU A 434 12.77 -13.76 -1.81
C LEU A 434 11.60 -14.02 -0.86
N ASN A 435 10.81 -15.05 -1.11
CA ASN A 435 9.73 -15.51 -0.22
C ASN A 435 8.76 -14.41 0.22
N CYS A 436 8.51 -13.42 -0.64
CA CYS A 436 7.58 -12.34 -0.34
C CYS A 436 6.15 -12.75 -0.70
N THR A 437 5.18 -12.40 0.14
CA THR A 437 3.79 -12.85 -0.01
C THR A 437 2.82 -11.68 0.00
N VAL A 438 1.86 -11.68 -0.91
CA VAL A 438 0.79 -10.68 -0.94
C VAL A 438 -0.56 -11.40 -1.03
N GLY A 439 -1.61 -10.82 -0.42
CA GLY A 439 -2.98 -11.33 -0.50
C GLY A 439 -3.60 -11.19 -1.90
N ASP A 440 -4.94 -11.16 -1.95
CA ASP A 440 -5.68 -10.98 -3.20
C ASP A 440 -5.47 -9.56 -3.76
N ILE A 441 -5.51 -9.44 -5.09
CA ILE A 441 -5.34 -8.18 -5.81
C ILE A 441 -6.66 -7.82 -6.50
N LEU A 442 -7.24 -6.67 -6.12
CA LEU A 442 -8.45 -6.12 -6.71
C LEU A 442 -8.16 -4.81 -7.44
N GLY A 443 -8.31 -4.83 -8.78
CA GLY A 443 -8.25 -3.64 -9.62
C GLY A 443 -9.61 -2.94 -9.67
N ILE A 444 -9.72 -1.76 -9.04
CA ILE A 444 -11.00 -1.05 -8.83
C ILE A 444 -11.41 -0.21 -10.06
N GLY A 445 -10.48 0.14 -10.97
CA GLY A 445 -10.78 1.01 -12.13
C GLY A 445 -10.80 2.50 -11.76
N LYS A 446 -10.24 3.39 -12.59
CA LYS A 446 -10.47 4.85 -12.49
C LYS A 446 -11.76 5.25 -13.22
N PHE A 447 -12.29 6.41 -12.81
CA PHE A 447 -13.14 7.41 -13.49
C PHE A 447 -13.49 7.19 -15.01
N PRO A 448 -14.62 7.74 -15.50
CA PRO A 448 -15.72 7.07 -16.25
C PRO A 448 -15.42 6.52 -17.65
N THR A 449 -14.17 6.46 -18.12
CA THR A 449 -13.85 6.04 -19.49
C THR A 449 -13.79 4.52 -19.68
N GLY A 450 -13.79 3.73 -18.60
CA GLY A 450 -13.96 2.27 -18.66
C GLY A 450 -12.75 1.47 -19.15
N SER A 451 -11.61 2.10 -19.47
CA SER A 451 -10.42 1.42 -20.01
C SER A 451 -9.68 0.54 -18.98
N PRO A 452 -9.08 -0.60 -19.40
CA PRO A 452 -8.21 -1.44 -18.56
C PRO A 452 -7.01 -0.65 -17.99
N GLN A 453 -6.57 -1.01 -16.78
CA GLN A 453 -5.51 -0.29 -16.04
C GLN A 453 -4.24 -1.13 -15.88
N GLY A 454 -3.06 -0.53 -16.04
CA GLY A 454 -1.80 -1.03 -15.47
C GLY A 454 -1.52 -2.54 -15.51
N ILE A 455 -0.84 -3.01 -14.47
CA ILE A 455 -0.45 -4.40 -14.27
C ILE A 455 -0.90 -4.87 -12.89
N GLY A 456 -1.53 -6.04 -12.79
CA GLY A 456 -1.92 -6.65 -11.50
C GLY A 456 -0.68 -7.04 -10.68
N VAL A 457 0.08 -8.02 -11.16
CA VAL A 457 1.35 -8.42 -10.55
C VAL A 457 2.47 -8.49 -11.58
N SER A 458 3.66 -8.05 -11.18
CA SER A 458 4.89 -8.18 -11.96
C SER A 458 5.98 -8.90 -11.18
N PHE A 459 6.61 -9.89 -11.81
CA PHE A 459 7.75 -10.64 -11.28
C PHE A 459 9.04 -10.20 -11.98
N TYR A 460 10.02 -9.76 -11.19
CA TYR A 460 11.34 -9.37 -11.64
C TYR A 460 12.36 -9.98 -10.68
N ASN A 461 13.14 -10.96 -11.12
CA ASN A 461 14.13 -11.64 -10.27
C ASN A 461 13.55 -12.01 -8.89
N ALA A 462 12.37 -12.64 -8.92
CA ALA A 462 11.57 -12.93 -7.74
C ALA A 462 11.50 -14.44 -7.55
N ASP A 463 11.93 -14.93 -6.38
CA ASP A 463 11.98 -16.35 -6.05
C ASP A 463 11.20 -16.67 -4.78
N GLY A 464 10.42 -17.75 -4.81
CA GLY A 464 9.49 -18.11 -3.75
C GLY A 464 8.37 -17.08 -3.50
N CYS A 465 8.20 -16.09 -4.37
CA CYS A 465 7.23 -15.01 -4.16
C CYS A 465 5.83 -15.43 -4.61
N CYS A 466 4.81 -15.06 -3.85
CA CYS A 466 3.42 -15.41 -4.17
C CYS A 466 2.46 -14.23 -4.02
N CYS A 467 1.42 -14.23 -4.84
CA CYS A 467 0.24 -13.41 -4.63
C CYS A 467 -1.03 -14.25 -4.66
N GLY A 468 -2.08 -13.73 -4.01
CA GLY A 468 -3.42 -14.31 -4.04
C GLY A 468 -4.08 -14.23 -5.43
N SER A 469 -5.40 -14.26 -5.43
CA SER A 469 -6.21 -14.17 -6.65
C SER A 469 -6.22 -12.74 -7.20
N ILE A 470 -6.29 -12.61 -8.52
CA ILE A 470 -6.34 -11.32 -9.22
C ILE A 470 -7.72 -11.17 -9.86
N THR A 471 -8.43 -10.11 -9.48
CA THR A 471 -9.76 -9.76 -10.01
C THR A 471 -9.86 -8.26 -10.33
N GLY A 472 -10.93 -7.86 -10.99
CA GLY A 472 -11.16 -6.47 -11.39
C GLY A 472 -10.51 -6.09 -12.72
N LYS A 473 -10.16 -4.82 -12.91
CA LYS A 473 -9.73 -4.29 -14.21
C LYS A 473 -8.22 -4.13 -14.32
N PHE A 474 -7.57 -5.02 -15.06
CA PHE A 474 -6.16 -4.88 -15.44
C PHE A 474 -5.94 -5.01 -16.94
N ALA A 475 -5.00 -4.25 -17.50
CA ALA A 475 -4.55 -4.45 -18.88
C ALA A 475 -3.66 -5.69 -19.00
N ILE A 476 -2.84 -5.92 -17.98
CA ILE A 476 -2.02 -7.12 -17.82
C ILE A 476 -2.26 -7.67 -16.41
N ALA A 477 -2.78 -8.88 -16.27
CA ALA A 477 -3.03 -9.48 -14.97
C ALA A 477 -1.71 -9.90 -14.30
N VAL A 478 -0.86 -10.61 -15.06
CA VAL A 478 0.41 -11.17 -14.61
C VAL A 478 1.47 -10.88 -15.65
N ASN A 479 2.63 -10.41 -15.20
CA ASN A 479 3.76 -10.12 -16.07
C ASN A 479 5.08 -10.66 -15.48
N THR A 480 5.82 -11.44 -16.25
CA THR A 480 7.20 -11.80 -15.95
C THR A 480 8.15 -10.94 -16.77
N ASN A 481 9.08 -10.25 -16.11
CA ASN A 481 10.12 -9.48 -16.79
C ASN A 481 11.18 -10.42 -17.41
N ALA A 482 11.85 -9.99 -18.49
CA ALA A 482 12.93 -10.75 -19.14
C ALA A 482 14.09 -11.15 -18.20
N GLN A 483 14.26 -10.40 -17.12
CA GLN A 483 15.29 -10.68 -16.11
C GLN A 483 14.77 -11.57 -14.96
N ASN A 484 13.53 -12.07 -15.03
CA ASN A 484 13.00 -12.99 -14.06
C ASN A 484 13.54 -14.41 -14.28
N SER A 485 14.31 -14.91 -13.33
CA SER A 485 14.81 -16.28 -13.28
C SER A 485 14.26 -17.09 -12.10
N GLY A 486 13.58 -16.44 -11.15
CA GLY A 486 13.07 -17.06 -9.95
C GLY A 486 11.72 -17.74 -10.13
N ARG A 487 11.23 -18.33 -9.04
CA ARG A 487 9.97 -19.08 -8.98
C ARG A 487 8.89 -18.30 -8.24
N GLY A 488 7.63 -18.55 -8.58
CA GLY A 488 6.52 -17.91 -7.89
C GLY A 488 5.17 -18.55 -8.17
N SER A 489 4.15 -18.03 -7.50
CA SER A 489 2.77 -18.47 -7.70
C SER A 489 1.79 -17.31 -7.65
N VAL A 490 0.73 -17.46 -8.42
CA VAL A 490 -0.44 -16.58 -8.45
C VAL A 490 -1.67 -17.44 -8.17
N GLY A 491 -2.60 -16.91 -7.37
CA GLY A 491 -3.91 -17.49 -7.19
C GLY A 491 -4.75 -17.50 -8.48
N ALA A 492 -6.07 -17.42 -8.34
CA ALA A 492 -6.95 -17.44 -9.50
C ALA A 492 -6.96 -16.08 -10.22
N VAL A 493 -6.93 -16.08 -11.55
CA VAL A 493 -7.08 -14.89 -12.39
C VAL A 493 -8.49 -14.85 -12.98
N PHE A 494 -9.29 -13.87 -12.52
CA PHE A 494 -10.71 -13.68 -12.90
C PHE A 494 -10.95 -12.44 -13.77
N ASN A 495 -9.91 -11.92 -14.41
CA ASN A 495 -10.02 -10.74 -15.27
C ASN A 495 -9.60 -11.04 -16.71
N ASN A 496 -9.87 -10.08 -17.59
CA ASN A 496 -9.65 -10.17 -19.04
C ASN A 496 -8.31 -9.52 -19.45
N GLY A 497 -7.39 -9.35 -18.48
CA GLY A 497 -6.08 -8.78 -18.70
C GLY A 497 -5.12 -9.82 -19.25
N ARG A 498 -4.14 -9.37 -20.06
CA ARG A 498 -3.11 -10.23 -20.63
C ARG A 498 -2.34 -10.96 -19.54
N VAL A 499 -1.92 -12.19 -19.80
CA VAL A 499 -1.00 -12.95 -18.95
C VAL A 499 0.29 -13.20 -19.71
N ASN A 500 1.42 -12.81 -19.13
CA ASN A 500 2.75 -13.03 -19.67
C ASN A 500 3.62 -13.78 -18.65
N LEU A 501 3.85 -15.07 -18.92
CA LEU A 501 4.67 -16.01 -18.14
C LEU A 501 5.85 -16.52 -18.96
N GLN A 502 6.51 -15.63 -19.69
CA GLN A 502 7.61 -16.02 -20.56
C GLN A 502 8.90 -16.38 -19.79
N TYR A 503 9.08 -15.83 -18.58
CA TYR A 503 10.35 -15.88 -17.86
C TYR A 503 10.21 -16.30 -16.40
N GLY A 504 11.02 -17.27 -15.98
CA GLY A 504 11.00 -17.85 -14.63
C GLY A 504 9.82 -18.81 -14.41
N ALA A 505 9.90 -19.62 -13.36
CA ALA A 505 8.90 -20.66 -13.12
C ALA A 505 7.73 -20.12 -12.29
N ILE A 506 6.71 -19.60 -12.98
CA ILE A 506 5.51 -19.04 -12.36
C ILE A 506 4.32 -19.98 -12.56
N SER A 507 3.66 -20.35 -11.47
CA SER A 507 2.41 -21.12 -11.50
C SER A 507 1.17 -20.23 -11.32
N ILE A 508 0.09 -20.55 -12.03
CA ILE A 508 -1.24 -19.96 -11.84
C ILE A 508 -2.23 -21.06 -11.48
N SER A 509 -2.93 -20.91 -10.36
CA SER A 509 -3.86 -21.94 -9.88
C SER A 509 -5.13 -22.06 -10.72
N LYS A 510 -5.64 -20.95 -11.26
CA LYS A 510 -6.80 -20.96 -12.15
C LYS A 510 -6.83 -19.72 -13.04
N ILE A 511 -7.23 -19.88 -14.30
CA ILE A 511 -7.62 -18.79 -15.19
C ILE A 511 -9.10 -18.96 -15.54
N SER A 512 -9.90 -17.91 -15.36
CA SER A 512 -11.31 -17.89 -15.74
C SER A 512 -11.64 -16.51 -16.30
N ALA A 513 -11.61 -16.39 -17.62
CA ALA A 513 -11.66 -15.09 -18.29
C ALA A 513 -12.54 -15.12 -19.55
N ASP A 514 -13.16 -13.98 -19.85
CA ASP A 514 -13.91 -13.75 -21.08
C ASP A 514 -13.27 -12.60 -21.85
N ILE A 515 -12.56 -12.91 -22.93
CA ILE A 515 -11.75 -11.95 -23.70
C ILE A 515 -12.43 -11.52 -25.01
N GLN A 516 -13.77 -11.58 -25.09
CA GLN A 516 -14.54 -11.28 -26.30
C GLN A 516 -14.50 -9.80 -26.77
N SER A 517 -13.92 -8.86 -26.01
CA SER A 517 -13.87 -7.42 -26.34
C SER A 517 -12.49 -6.98 -26.85
N THR A 518 -12.44 -6.40 -28.06
CA THR A 518 -11.27 -5.83 -28.79
C THR A 518 -9.91 -5.90 -28.09
N PRO A 519 -9.29 -7.09 -27.94
CA PRO A 519 -7.92 -7.17 -27.45
C PRO A 519 -6.96 -6.60 -28.51
N PRO A 520 -5.85 -5.95 -28.12
CA PRO A 520 -4.80 -5.54 -29.04
C PRO A 520 -4.29 -6.73 -29.87
N ALA A 521 -3.69 -6.45 -31.03
CA ALA A 521 -3.09 -7.46 -31.91
C ALA A 521 -2.10 -8.38 -31.15
N GLY A 522 -2.09 -9.68 -31.47
CA GLY A 522 -1.23 -10.70 -30.85
C GLY A 522 -1.87 -11.59 -29.76
N ALA A 523 -1.03 -12.40 -29.11
CA ALA A 523 -1.46 -13.39 -28.11
C ALA A 523 -1.87 -12.76 -26.77
N HIS A 524 -2.99 -13.21 -26.20
CA HIS A 524 -3.49 -12.74 -24.92
C HIS A 524 -2.87 -13.46 -23.71
N TYR A 525 -2.51 -14.73 -23.87
CA TYR A 525 -1.79 -15.54 -22.89
C TYR A 525 -0.47 -15.98 -23.52
N ILE A 526 0.66 -15.66 -22.88
CA ILE A 526 2.00 -15.99 -23.37
C ILE A 526 2.72 -16.81 -22.32
N LEU A 527 3.17 -18.00 -22.70
CA LEU A 527 3.79 -18.98 -21.82
C LEU A 527 5.20 -19.31 -22.32
N GLY A 528 6.17 -19.39 -21.41
CA GLY A 528 7.56 -19.71 -21.73
C GLY A 528 8.19 -20.68 -20.73
N GLY A 529 9.45 -20.45 -20.36
CA GLY A 529 10.22 -21.40 -19.56
C GLY A 529 9.71 -21.52 -18.12
N GLY A 530 9.23 -22.70 -17.72
CA GLY A 530 8.78 -23.04 -16.37
C GLY A 530 7.35 -22.61 -16.03
N ALA A 531 6.55 -22.18 -17.02
CA ALA A 531 5.18 -21.73 -16.77
C ALA A 531 4.23 -22.90 -16.47
N GLU A 532 3.46 -22.79 -15.39
CA GLU A 532 2.49 -23.82 -14.98
C GLU A 532 1.09 -23.22 -14.83
N ILE A 533 0.09 -23.86 -15.46
CA ILE A 533 -1.32 -23.52 -15.29
C ILE A 533 -2.02 -24.76 -14.75
N VAL A 534 -2.57 -24.69 -13.55
CA VAL A 534 -3.30 -25.85 -12.98
C VAL A 534 -4.65 -26.04 -13.68
N GLN A 535 -5.39 -24.94 -13.92
CA GLN A 535 -6.67 -24.95 -14.61
C GLN A 535 -6.88 -23.66 -15.41
N ALA A 536 -7.43 -23.74 -16.62
CA ALA A 536 -7.90 -22.59 -17.37
C ALA A 536 -9.25 -22.86 -18.05
N ASP A 537 -10.17 -21.90 -17.98
CA ASP A 537 -11.39 -21.83 -18.80
C ASP A 537 -11.49 -20.43 -19.40
N ILE A 538 -11.23 -20.33 -20.69
CA ILE A 538 -11.11 -19.06 -21.41
C ILE A 538 -12.17 -18.99 -22.48
N VAL A 539 -12.98 -17.93 -22.48
CA VAL A 539 -13.92 -17.63 -23.57
C VAL A 539 -13.30 -16.58 -24.49
N THR A 540 -13.27 -16.83 -25.80
CA THR A 540 -12.57 -15.99 -26.78
C THR A 540 -13.41 -15.71 -28.03
N ASP A 541 -13.10 -14.60 -28.72
CA ASP A 541 -13.65 -14.26 -30.04
C ASP A 541 -12.98 -15.03 -31.19
N GLY A 542 -11.85 -15.70 -30.94
CA GLY A 542 -11.15 -16.56 -31.89
C GLY A 542 -9.84 -16.03 -32.46
N ARG A 543 -9.22 -15.00 -31.85
CA ARG A 543 -7.82 -14.59 -32.10
C ARG A 543 -6.82 -15.54 -31.43
N ILE A 544 -5.50 -15.32 -31.62
CA ILE A 544 -4.48 -16.02 -30.81
C ILE A 544 -4.81 -15.78 -29.34
N THR A 545 -5.29 -16.81 -28.70
CA THR A 545 -5.66 -16.75 -27.30
C THR A 545 -4.44 -17.08 -26.48
N MET A 546 -3.79 -18.20 -26.77
CA MET A 546 -2.61 -18.66 -26.04
C MET A 546 -1.45 -18.99 -26.98
N SER A 547 -0.26 -18.53 -26.63
CA SER A 547 0.97 -18.79 -27.36
C SER A 547 2.07 -19.28 -26.43
N VAL A 548 2.74 -20.36 -26.84
CA VAL A 548 3.99 -20.82 -26.20
C VAL A 548 5.17 -20.23 -26.97
N VAL A 549 6.12 -19.62 -26.26
CA VAL A 549 7.21 -18.83 -26.84
C VAL A 549 8.55 -19.10 -26.15
N GLY A 550 9.64 -18.85 -26.87
CA GLY A 550 11.01 -18.88 -26.32
C GLY A 550 11.82 -20.11 -26.72
N ASP A 551 13.10 -20.10 -26.34
CA ASP A 551 14.08 -21.11 -26.76
C ASP A 551 14.23 -22.27 -25.78
N VAL A 552 13.80 -22.06 -24.54
CA VAL A 552 13.75 -23.09 -23.49
C VAL A 552 12.33 -23.09 -22.94
N VAL A 553 11.46 -23.86 -23.59
CA VAL A 553 10.07 -24.05 -23.15
C VAL A 553 10.01 -25.20 -22.16
N ASP A 554 9.35 -24.98 -21.03
CA ASP A 554 8.95 -26.02 -20.08
C ASP A 554 7.59 -25.61 -19.52
N VAL A 555 6.52 -26.02 -20.20
CA VAL A 555 5.15 -25.52 -19.94
C VAL A 555 4.25 -26.69 -19.56
N ASP A 556 3.52 -26.52 -18.46
CA ASP A 556 2.41 -27.39 -18.08
C ASP A 556 1.07 -26.62 -18.18
N LEU A 557 0.18 -27.11 -19.04
CA LEU A 557 -1.15 -26.53 -19.25
C LEU A 557 -2.20 -27.04 -18.24
N GLY A 558 -1.87 -28.02 -17.40
CA GLY A 558 -2.78 -28.65 -16.45
C GLY A 558 -4.10 -29.04 -17.10
N LYS A 559 -5.21 -28.42 -16.68
CA LYS A 559 -6.53 -28.57 -17.34
C LYS A 559 -6.95 -27.27 -18.03
N THR A 560 -6.52 -27.09 -19.28
CA THR A 560 -6.83 -25.90 -20.08
C THR A 560 -7.95 -26.14 -21.07
N LYS A 561 -8.98 -25.30 -21.00
CA LYS A 561 -10.11 -25.27 -21.94
C LYS A 561 -10.27 -23.87 -22.54
N ILE A 562 -10.37 -23.79 -23.87
CA ILE A 562 -10.59 -22.55 -24.62
C ILE A 562 -11.89 -22.68 -25.43
N ARG A 563 -12.88 -21.85 -25.13
CA ARG A 563 -14.18 -21.80 -25.80
C ARG A 563 -14.24 -20.62 -26.75
N ARG A 564 -14.35 -20.89 -28.05
CA ARG A 564 -14.64 -19.88 -29.06
C ARG A 564 -16.16 -19.66 -29.14
N ALA A 565 -16.61 -18.49 -28.73
CA ALA A 565 -18.03 -18.16 -28.60
C ALA A 565 -18.48 -16.92 -29.41
N SER A 566 -17.66 -16.46 -30.37
CA SER A 566 -18.04 -15.41 -31.33
C SER A 566 -18.00 -15.91 -32.76
N ALA A 567 -18.92 -15.38 -33.58
CA ALA A 567 -18.96 -15.56 -35.03
C ALA A 567 -17.98 -14.66 -35.78
N ALA A 568 -17.47 -13.61 -35.12
CA ALA A 568 -16.48 -12.73 -35.70
C ALA A 568 -15.17 -13.52 -35.89
N ASN A 569 -14.62 -13.49 -37.11
CA ASN A 569 -13.18 -13.64 -37.22
C ASN A 569 -12.62 -12.42 -36.51
N GLY A 570 -11.97 -12.61 -35.36
CA GLY A 570 -11.13 -11.56 -34.82
C GLY A 570 -10.26 -10.97 -35.92
N VAL A 571 -9.90 -9.70 -35.80
CA VAL A 571 -9.31 -8.87 -36.88
C VAL A 571 -8.05 -9.49 -37.53
N GLU A 572 -7.47 -10.53 -36.92
CA GLU A 572 -6.37 -11.32 -37.46
C GLU A 572 -6.85 -12.63 -38.11
N SER A 573 -7.10 -12.61 -39.42
CA SER A 573 -7.49 -13.76 -40.24
C SER A 573 -6.42 -14.85 -40.43
N SER A 574 -5.34 -14.83 -39.64
CA SER A 574 -4.07 -15.48 -39.99
C SER A 574 -3.49 -16.42 -38.93
N HIS A 575 -4.13 -16.59 -37.77
CA HIS A 575 -3.48 -17.26 -36.64
C HIS A 575 -4.36 -18.31 -35.91
N ALA A 576 -3.70 -19.22 -35.19
CA ALA A 576 -4.33 -20.28 -34.41
C ALA A 576 -4.85 -19.79 -33.04
N VAL A 577 -5.81 -20.52 -32.45
CA VAL A 577 -6.32 -20.22 -31.10
C VAL A 577 -5.26 -20.55 -30.05
N PHE A 578 -4.58 -21.68 -30.24
CA PHE A 578 -3.40 -22.08 -29.50
C PHE A 578 -2.23 -22.30 -30.48
N THR A 579 -1.08 -21.67 -30.22
CA THR A 579 0.10 -21.79 -31.10
C THR A 579 1.41 -21.96 -30.35
N THR A 580 2.37 -22.64 -30.97
CA THR A 580 3.77 -22.69 -30.51
C THR A 580 4.75 -22.24 -31.59
N THR A 581 4.30 -21.50 -32.60
CA THR A 581 5.12 -20.97 -33.71
C THR A 581 6.37 -20.21 -33.27
N SER A 582 6.34 -19.63 -32.07
CA SER A 582 7.42 -18.81 -31.52
C SER A 582 8.27 -19.57 -30.49
N ALA A 583 8.05 -20.88 -30.33
CA ALA A 583 8.91 -21.77 -29.58
C ALA A 583 9.95 -22.39 -30.52
N THR A 584 11.22 -22.42 -30.12
CA THR A 584 12.29 -23.06 -30.90
C THR A 584 12.74 -24.41 -30.33
N GLY A 585 12.27 -24.76 -29.13
CA GLY A 585 12.51 -26.04 -28.47
C GLY A 585 11.92 -26.09 -27.06
N GLY A 586 11.85 -27.29 -26.47
CA GLY A 586 11.40 -27.51 -25.09
C GLY A 586 10.31 -28.57 -24.95
N ILE A 587 9.61 -28.58 -23.81
CA ILE A 587 8.59 -29.58 -23.44
C ILE A 587 7.25 -28.90 -23.12
N LEU A 588 6.17 -29.47 -23.66
CA LEU A 588 4.78 -29.11 -23.36
C LEU A 588 4.02 -30.29 -22.75
N ARG A 589 3.28 -30.04 -21.65
CA ARG A 589 2.49 -31.04 -20.91
C ARG A 589 1.05 -30.60 -20.65
N GLY A 590 0.22 -31.54 -20.21
CA GLY A 590 -1.13 -31.29 -19.69
C GLY A 590 -2.25 -31.53 -20.70
N ASN A 591 -3.41 -30.92 -20.45
CA ASN A 591 -4.63 -31.12 -21.22
C ASN A 591 -5.06 -29.81 -21.88
N LEU A 592 -5.25 -29.84 -23.20
CA LEU A 592 -5.78 -28.74 -24.01
C LEU A 592 -7.09 -29.15 -24.68
N GLU A 593 -8.20 -28.53 -24.27
CA GLU A 593 -9.50 -28.64 -24.92
C GLU A 593 -9.84 -27.34 -25.64
N ILE A 594 -10.14 -27.41 -26.95
CA ILE A 594 -10.71 -26.30 -27.71
C ILE A 594 -12.14 -26.64 -28.08
N GLU A 595 -13.08 -25.78 -27.72
CA GLU A 595 -14.49 -25.90 -28.05
C GLU A 595 -14.92 -24.75 -28.97
N VAL A 596 -15.61 -25.05 -30.06
CA VAL A 596 -16.12 -24.06 -31.03
C VAL A 596 -17.63 -24.18 -31.13
N ASN A 597 -18.33 -23.19 -30.57
CA ASN A 597 -19.79 -23.21 -30.41
C ASN A 597 -20.52 -22.17 -31.27
N SER A 598 -19.79 -21.30 -31.96
CA SER A 598 -20.37 -20.26 -32.81
C SER A 598 -19.97 -20.46 -34.27
N VAL A 599 -20.93 -20.24 -35.17
CA VAL A 599 -20.73 -20.27 -36.62
C VAL A 599 -19.79 -19.13 -37.00
N VAL A 600 -18.70 -19.43 -37.67
CA VAL A 600 -17.73 -18.43 -38.12
C VAL A 600 -17.60 -18.53 -39.63
N SER A 601 -17.61 -17.39 -40.31
CA SER A 601 -17.54 -17.30 -41.77
C SER A 601 -16.13 -17.55 -42.32
N GLY A 602 -15.98 -18.45 -43.29
CA GLY A 602 -14.73 -18.66 -44.02
C GLY A 602 -14.66 -20.03 -44.72
N THR A 603 -14.00 -20.11 -45.87
CA THR A 603 -13.77 -21.38 -46.59
C THR A 603 -12.54 -22.10 -46.02
N PRO A 604 -12.57 -23.42 -45.82
CA PRO A 604 -11.39 -24.23 -45.52
C PRO A 604 -10.22 -23.96 -46.49
N SER A 605 -9.01 -23.74 -45.99
CA SER A 605 -7.75 -23.71 -46.73
C SER A 605 -6.78 -24.75 -46.15
N GLY A 606 -5.83 -25.23 -46.95
CA GLY A 606 -4.79 -26.18 -46.50
C GLY A 606 -3.61 -25.51 -45.81
N THR A 607 -3.71 -24.21 -45.47
CA THR A 607 -2.58 -23.44 -44.96
C THR A 607 -2.41 -23.68 -43.45
N SER A 608 -1.22 -24.14 -43.06
CA SER A 608 -0.91 -24.65 -41.73
C SER A 608 -1.10 -23.61 -40.60
N GLY A 609 -0.74 -22.34 -40.84
CA GLY A 609 -0.85 -21.24 -39.85
C GLY A 609 -2.26 -20.84 -39.42
N ARG A 610 -3.31 -21.42 -40.01
CA ARG A 610 -4.73 -21.10 -39.78
C ARG A 610 -5.50 -22.17 -39.00
N SER A 611 -4.79 -23.02 -38.24
CA SER A 611 -5.35 -24.18 -37.53
C SER A 611 -5.96 -23.79 -36.17
N LEU A 612 -6.87 -24.57 -35.58
CA LEU A 612 -7.37 -24.24 -34.22
C LEU A 612 -6.26 -24.47 -33.18
N VAL A 613 -5.57 -25.61 -33.30
CA VAL A 613 -4.33 -25.90 -32.59
C VAL A 613 -3.18 -25.98 -33.60
N TYR A 614 -2.12 -25.23 -33.37
CA TYR A 614 -0.89 -25.29 -34.16
C TYR A 614 0.32 -25.55 -33.25
N LEU A 615 0.90 -26.74 -33.34
CA LEU A 615 2.12 -27.11 -32.62
C LEU A 615 3.27 -27.30 -33.61
N THR A 616 4.43 -26.75 -33.30
CA THR A 616 5.65 -26.95 -34.07
C THR A 616 6.88 -26.91 -33.18
N GLY A 617 7.91 -27.68 -33.54
CA GLY A 617 9.27 -27.48 -33.04
C GLY A 617 9.49 -27.72 -31.53
N LEU A 618 8.70 -28.59 -30.91
CA LEU A 618 8.78 -28.90 -29.48
C LEU A 618 8.56 -30.38 -29.19
N LYS A 619 8.92 -30.80 -27.97
CA LYS A 619 8.56 -32.11 -27.43
C LYS A 619 7.27 -32.00 -26.64
N VAL A 620 6.49 -33.08 -26.63
CA VAL A 620 5.31 -33.22 -25.76
C VAL A 620 5.51 -34.40 -24.81
N GLU A 621 5.06 -34.24 -23.58
CA GLU A 621 5.06 -35.29 -22.55
C GLU A 621 3.68 -35.35 -21.91
N ASP A 622 3.05 -36.52 -21.96
CA ASP A 622 1.71 -36.77 -21.40
C ASP A 622 0.62 -35.78 -21.86
N LEU A 623 0.74 -35.28 -23.09
CA LEU A 623 -0.18 -34.28 -23.64
C LEU A 623 -1.50 -34.92 -24.11
N ASP A 624 -2.62 -34.33 -23.68
CA ASP A 624 -3.94 -34.53 -24.27
C ASP A 624 -4.40 -33.29 -25.04
N VAL A 625 -4.75 -33.46 -26.32
CA VAL A 625 -5.33 -32.39 -27.15
C VAL A 625 -6.70 -32.83 -27.66
N SER A 626 -7.72 -32.01 -27.47
CA SER A 626 -9.07 -32.28 -27.96
C SER A 626 -9.70 -31.03 -28.56
N VAL A 627 -10.08 -31.09 -29.83
CA VAL A 627 -10.87 -30.06 -30.52
C VAL A 627 -12.28 -30.58 -30.71
N HIS A 628 -13.28 -29.84 -30.22
CA HIS A 628 -14.69 -30.15 -30.34
C HIS A 628 -15.45 -28.99 -31.01
N VAL A 629 -15.95 -29.22 -32.21
CA VAL A 629 -16.71 -28.23 -32.99
C VAL A 629 -18.18 -28.63 -32.99
N THR A 630 -19.00 -27.91 -32.22
CA THR A 630 -20.45 -28.11 -32.19
C THR A 630 -21.17 -27.19 -33.19
N ALA A 631 -20.52 -26.11 -33.62
CA ALA A 631 -21.03 -25.20 -34.63
C ALA A 631 -21.14 -25.88 -36.01
N THR A 632 -22.11 -25.43 -36.81
CA THR A 632 -22.33 -25.93 -38.19
C THR A 632 -21.19 -25.55 -39.14
N THR A 633 -20.35 -24.58 -38.77
CA THR A 633 -19.07 -24.27 -39.41
C THR A 633 -17.99 -24.10 -38.33
N ARG A 634 -16.73 -24.39 -38.68
CA ARG A 634 -15.60 -24.32 -37.74
C ARG A 634 -14.88 -22.98 -37.66
N GLY A 635 -15.05 -22.10 -38.63
CA GLY A 635 -14.40 -20.78 -38.69
C GLY A 635 -12.92 -20.69 -38.98
N ALA A 636 -12.15 -21.73 -38.68
CA ALA A 636 -10.74 -21.80 -39.02
C ALA A 636 -10.56 -22.11 -40.51
N THR A 637 -9.70 -21.34 -41.17
CA THR A 637 -9.34 -21.57 -42.57
C THR A 637 -8.21 -22.60 -42.72
N GLY A 638 -7.77 -23.33 -41.67
CA GLY A 638 -6.69 -24.34 -41.73
C GLY A 638 -7.09 -25.74 -41.24
N TYR A 639 -6.21 -26.47 -40.56
CA TYR A 639 -6.51 -27.77 -39.96
C TYR A 639 -7.29 -27.63 -38.64
N GLY A 640 -7.94 -28.69 -38.16
CA GLY A 640 -8.41 -28.72 -36.77
C GLY A 640 -7.22 -28.71 -35.82
N ILE A 641 -6.29 -29.64 -36.04
CA ILE A 641 -5.02 -29.76 -35.32
C ILE A 641 -3.91 -29.93 -36.36
N TYR A 642 -2.87 -29.11 -36.24
CA TYR A 642 -1.65 -29.22 -37.04
C TYR A 642 -0.46 -29.35 -36.09
N MET A 643 0.22 -30.49 -36.12
CA MET A 643 1.46 -30.74 -35.39
C MET A 643 2.57 -30.99 -36.40
N ASN A 644 3.63 -30.17 -36.39
CA ASN A 644 4.72 -30.27 -37.34
C ASN A 644 6.08 -30.38 -36.67
N ASN A 645 6.79 -31.48 -36.92
CA ASN A 645 8.05 -31.79 -36.25
C ASN A 645 7.89 -31.72 -34.72
N VAL A 646 6.85 -32.37 -34.21
CA VAL A 646 6.59 -32.52 -32.78
C VAL A 646 7.03 -33.93 -32.37
N ASP A 647 7.83 -34.02 -31.32
CA ASP A 647 8.38 -35.29 -30.83
C ASP A 647 7.83 -35.64 -29.44
N GLY A 648 7.99 -36.89 -29.00
CA GLY A 648 7.67 -37.30 -27.61
C GLY A 648 6.44 -38.19 -27.52
N GLN A 649 5.61 -37.98 -26.49
CA GLN A 649 4.46 -38.83 -26.17
C GLN A 649 3.19 -38.01 -25.91
N ALA A 650 2.11 -38.36 -26.61
CA ALA A 650 0.77 -37.85 -26.36
C ALA A 650 -0.17 -38.99 -25.95
N ASN A 651 -1.01 -38.73 -24.94
CA ASN A 651 -1.97 -39.71 -24.45
C ASN A 651 -3.20 -39.77 -25.37
N ARG A 652 -3.74 -38.61 -25.75
CA ARG A 652 -4.88 -38.53 -26.66
C ARG A 652 -4.82 -37.30 -27.55
N ILE A 653 -5.07 -37.49 -28.84
CA ILE A 653 -5.27 -36.39 -29.80
C ILE A 653 -6.62 -36.59 -30.48
N ALA A 654 -7.53 -35.65 -30.32
CA ALA A 654 -8.90 -35.80 -30.79
C ALA A 654 -9.42 -34.57 -31.52
N HIS A 655 -10.14 -34.81 -32.61
CA HIS A 655 -10.87 -33.80 -33.35
C HIS A 655 -12.26 -34.32 -33.67
N LYS A 656 -13.28 -33.64 -33.13
CA LYS A 656 -14.69 -34.04 -33.20
C LYS A 656 -15.51 -32.90 -33.76
N GLY A 657 -16.40 -33.17 -34.70
CA GLY A 657 -17.31 -32.16 -35.21
C GLY A 657 -18.32 -32.70 -36.21
N ASN A 658 -19.47 -32.03 -36.29
CA ASN A 658 -20.59 -32.40 -37.17
C ASN A 658 -20.77 -31.40 -38.34
N TYR A 659 -19.69 -30.71 -38.74
CA TYR A 659 -19.70 -29.82 -39.88
C TYR A 659 -19.37 -30.61 -41.17
N GLY A 660 -20.07 -30.32 -42.27
CA GLY A 660 -20.20 -31.20 -43.45
C GLY A 660 -18.90 -31.59 -44.20
N THR A 661 -19.06 -32.47 -45.19
CA THR A 661 -17.99 -33.10 -46.00
C THR A 661 -17.10 -32.07 -46.71
N GLY A 662 -15.77 -32.17 -46.52
CA GLY A 662 -14.77 -31.26 -47.11
C GLY A 662 -13.87 -30.55 -46.08
N GLY A 663 -13.99 -30.89 -44.79
CA GLY A 663 -13.16 -30.33 -43.73
C GLY A 663 -11.71 -30.85 -43.74
N VAL A 664 -10.73 -29.94 -43.71
CA VAL A 664 -9.33 -30.29 -43.45
C VAL A 664 -9.23 -30.88 -42.03
N GLY A 665 -8.84 -32.16 -41.88
CA GLY A 665 -8.87 -32.86 -40.59
C GLY A 665 -7.67 -32.54 -39.71
N MET A 666 -6.87 -33.55 -39.38
CA MET A 666 -5.64 -33.43 -38.60
C MET A 666 -4.41 -33.70 -39.46
N ASN A 667 -3.32 -33.00 -39.22
CA ASN A 667 -2.01 -33.33 -39.78
C ASN A 667 -0.99 -33.35 -38.65
N ILE A 668 -0.34 -34.49 -38.49
CA ILE A 668 0.56 -34.78 -37.38
C ILE A 668 1.85 -35.34 -37.95
N SER A 669 2.98 -34.68 -37.67
CA SER A 669 4.31 -35.12 -38.08
C SER A 669 5.35 -34.91 -36.97
N GLY A 670 6.41 -35.71 -37.03
CA GLY A 670 7.49 -35.76 -36.05
C GLY A 670 7.60 -37.15 -35.39
N GLY A 671 8.61 -37.32 -34.54
CA GLY A 671 8.88 -38.53 -33.75
C GLY A 671 7.95 -38.64 -32.54
N LEU A 672 6.64 -38.62 -32.80
CA LEU A 672 5.58 -38.60 -31.80
C LEU A 672 4.95 -39.99 -31.64
N THR A 673 4.81 -40.45 -30.40
CA THR A 673 4.02 -41.64 -30.04
C THR A 673 2.68 -41.21 -29.46
N ILE A 674 1.58 -41.74 -29.99
CA ILE A 674 0.22 -41.38 -29.61
C ILE A 674 -0.52 -42.63 -29.13
N THR A 675 -1.02 -42.62 -27.89
CA THR A 675 -1.81 -43.75 -27.37
C THR A 675 -3.17 -43.84 -28.07
N LYS A 676 -3.87 -42.72 -28.26
CA LYS A 676 -5.15 -42.67 -29.00
C LYS A 676 -5.30 -41.44 -29.89
N ALA A 677 -5.59 -41.64 -31.17
CA ALA A 677 -6.01 -40.59 -32.11
C ALA A 677 -7.49 -40.74 -32.47
N GLU A 678 -8.28 -39.66 -32.37
CA GLU A 678 -9.71 -39.65 -32.72
C GLU A 678 -9.99 -38.61 -33.82
N GLN A 679 -10.31 -39.03 -35.04
CA GLN A 679 -10.73 -38.13 -36.14
C GLN A 679 -12.22 -38.36 -36.44
N LEU A 680 -13.09 -37.71 -35.68
CA LEU A 680 -14.54 -37.85 -35.74
C LEU A 680 -15.19 -36.68 -36.47
N VAL A 681 -14.75 -36.41 -37.70
CA VAL A 681 -15.29 -35.38 -38.60
C VAL A 681 -15.54 -36.01 -39.96
N ASP A 682 -16.76 -35.86 -40.49
CA ASP A 682 -17.16 -36.49 -41.74
C ASP A 682 -16.41 -35.93 -42.96
N GLY A 683 -15.98 -36.82 -43.87
CA GLY A 683 -15.30 -36.46 -45.11
C GLY A 683 -13.95 -35.74 -44.91
N SER A 684 -13.28 -35.96 -43.79
CA SER A 684 -12.01 -35.33 -43.43
C SER A 684 -10.82 -36.30 -43.55
N THR A 685 -9.60 -35.77 -43.39
CA THR A 685 -8.36 -36.57 -43.45
C THR A 685 -7.57 -36.50 -42.13
N LEU A 686 -7.12 -37.64 -41.62
CA LEU A 686 -6.03 -37.73 -40.65
C LEU A 686 -4.73 -38.05 -41.41
N THR A 687 -3.80 -37.11 -41.44
CA THR A 687 -2.46 -37.27 -42.04
C THR A 687 -1.43 -37.52 -40.97
N LEU A 688 -0.70 -38.63 -41.07
CA LEU A 688 0.39 -39.02 -40.18
C LEU A 688 1.73 -38.98 -40.92
N GLY A 689 2.73 -38.34 -40.34
CA GLY A 689 4.10 -38.31 -40.84
C GLY A 689 4.79 -39.68 -40.68
N ALA A 690 5.86 -39.90 -41.44
CA ALA A 690 6.57 -41.19 -41.49
C ALA A 690 7.14 -41.67 -40.14
N ASN A 691 7.38 -40.75 -39.20
CA ASN A 691 7.96 -41.04 -37.88
C ASN A 691 6.92 -41.02 -36.75
N THR A 692 5.63 -40.86 -37.07
CA THR A 692 4.56 -40.77 -36.07
C THR A 692 3.96 -42.14 -35.84
N ALA A 693 4.00 -42.63 -34.59
CA ALA A 693 3.43 -43.90 -34.19
C ALA A 693 2.11 -43.68 -33.43
N VAL A 694 1.05 -44.41 -33.80
CA VAL A 694 -0.27 -44.32 -33.15
C VAL A 694 -0.75 -45.72 -32.77
N PHE A 695 -1.10 -45.93 -31.50
CA PHE A 695 -1.55 -47.23 -31.02
C PHE A 695 -3.02 -47.53 -31.37
N LEU A 696 -3.94 -46.58 -31.12
CA LEU A 696 -5.38 -46.69 -31.42
C LEU A 696 -5.83 -45.52 -32.30
N VAL A 697 -6.51 -45.83 -33.41
CA VAL A 697 -7.17 -44.82 -34.25
C VAL A 697 -8.68 -45.05 -34.23
N GLU A 698 -9.42 -43.99 -33.94
CA GLU A 698 -10.89 -43.98 -34.01
C GLU A 698 -11.35 -42.93 -35.02
N LYS A 699 -12.14 -43.31 -36.02
CA LYS A 699 -12.53 -42.41 -37.11
C LYS A 699 -13.97 -42.60 -37.58
N ARG A 700 -14.51 -41.63 -38.32
CA ARG A 700 -15.77 -41.82 -39.07
C ARG A 700 -15.53 -42.67 -40.31
N SER A 701 -16.58 -43.32 -40.80
CA SER A 701 -16.54 -44.14 -42.04
C SER A 701 -16.06 -43.34 -43.25
N THR A 702 -16.41 -42.06 -43.31
CA THR A 702 -16.05 -41.13 -44.39
C THR A 702 -14.68 -40.45 -44.20
N THR A 703 -13.98 -40.73 -43.10
CA THR A 703 -12.65 -40.16 -42.82
C THR A 703 -11.55 -40.99 -43.48
N THR A 704 -10.66 -40.31 -44.21
CA THR A 704 -9.46 -40.90 -44.81
C THR A 704 -8.28 -40.87 -43.85
N LEU A 705 -7.55 -41.98 -43.74
CA LEU A 705 -6.25 -42.04 -43.09
C LEU A 705 -5.16 -42.00 -44.17
N SER A 706 -4.16 -41.12 -44.03
CA SER A 706 -3.07 -40.93 -45.00
C SER A 706 -1.71 -40.81 -44.30
N GLY A 707 -0.62 -41.36 -44.86
CA GLY A 707 0.71 -41.29 -44.23
C GLY A 707 1.69 -42.39 -44.66
N GLY A 708 2.99 -42.18 -44.43
CA GLY A 708 4.08 -43.09 -44.78
C GLY A 708 4.41 -44.08 -43.65
N ALA A 709 4.74 -45.32 -44.02
CA ALA A 709 4.76 -46.51 -43.17
C ALA A 709 5.74 -46.50 -41.96
N ASN A 710 5.17 -46.60 -40.75
CA ASN A 710 5.65 -47.37 -39.59
C ASN A 710 4.46 -47.59 -38.63
N ILE A 711 3.51 -48.39 -39.11
CA ILE A 711 2.23 -48.71 -38.46
C ILE A 711 2.48 -49.73 -37.34
N PRO A 712 2.15 -49.39 -36.08
CA PRO A 712 1.32 -50.31 -35.31
C PRO A 712 0.06 -49.58 -34.85
N THR A 713 -0.84 -49.27 -35.78
CA THR A 713 -2.27 -49.15 -35.46
C THR A 713 -2.72 -50.52 -34.99
N ALA A 714 -2.78 -50.75 -33.68
CA ALA A 714 -3.20 -52.03 -33.14
C ALA A 714 -4.70 -52.27 -33.37
N ILE A 715 -5.49 -51.19 -33.45
CA ILE A 715 -6.95 -51.23 -33.65
C ILE A 715 -7.41 -49.99 -34.44
N ASP A 716 -8.14 -50.19 -35.55
CA ASP A 716 -8.91 -49.16 -36.27
C ASP A 716 -10.40 -49.38 -35.98
N THR A 717 -11.00 -48.51 -35.17
CA THR A 717 -12.44 -48.55 -34.89
C THR A 717 -13.16 -47.48 -35.69
N THR A 718 -14.03 -47.92 -36.60
CA THR A 718 -14.90 -47.02 -37.36
C THR A 718 -16.22 -46.81 -36.62
N ARG A 719 -16.53 -45.56 -36.24
CA ARG A 719 -17.88 -45.20 -35.81
C ARG A 719 -18.76 -44.97 -37.03
N VAL A 720 -19.90 -45.65 -37.06
CA VAL A 720 -20.97 -45.43 -38.05
C VAL A 720 -21.55 -44.04 -37.90
#